data_AF-A0A9P5X0G4-F1
#
_entry.id   AF-A0A9P5X0G4-F1
#
_cell.length_a   1.000
_cell.length_b   1.000
_cell.length_c   1.000
_cell.angle_alpha   90.00
_cell.angle_beta   90.00
_cell.angle_gamma   90.00
#
_symmetry.space_group_name_H-M   'P 1'
#
loop_
_entity.id
_entity.type
_entity.pdbx_description
1 polymer ?
#
loop_
_entity_poly.entity_id
_entity_poly.type
_entity_poly.pdbx_seq_one_letter_code
_entity_poly.pdbx_strand_id
1 'polypeptide(L)'
;MPLFEGSQNTAVTGGNFIDQSINSNISVINGQTGIDILLEASNRDAAYDSSAREYDPRCCPGTREQHIEDIVYWAVPASGANVPLPLFWIKGPAGVGKSAIAQTCAERLKELGQLGATFFFSLNGRDKASEFIPTIAHQLSTEFPDYRDLIDYRIRRNRGILDKTMAVQFKALIIEPFRELEKAGKGIGKRIAIIVDGLDECDSVDAQCKIIELIAGAARDGATPFCWALFSRPEAHIAASFTHADVARVTCTTLLPISNDTNSDIELYLRNGFENILRRRDILINSQWPSDNDIQTLVKASNGLFIYAATALRIVGQAGPLEQALRAVCAAPSNHADNSPFAGLDAFYMVIMRRIPSDVLPTALLLCRLLCGDDAYAGGSQGGVILYSNELALSEIELRAVCSHLSAVLHIHLHSDSFDSTQFGDTNRPFQHANPAAIKELRIHILRRLGGSIYFYHKSFFDFLWDPTRSGTFCVRSSPMLNVYYKHSLKVLVKYEESYSFRGSELALAHGLPDSASSLSWPYTNELVNSVLKSCVYDWAFETCFNFGRFPEIERPLLRYFDRADFRKALRNDTMLYAGHSGFVNAIRWDCDGHSRVSRGTELFRVPRDRFRVSFDVVKFNAEIKRWKEYGIIRPYYPNFTSRFKSLVPEKLQGKFISGLYRLGHGPRSIFWYWEINFKDEYYREFRAADLAEGKRAYRDEQFDLWPKGSWR
;
A
#
# COMPACT_ATOMS: atom_id res chain seq x y z
N MET A 1 43.61 -26.40 -12.55
CA MET A 1 43.71 -27.68 -13.27
C MET A 1 45.15 -28.04 -13.64
N PRO A 2 45.78 -29.02 -12.95
CA PRO A 2 47.08 -29.60 -13.34
C PRO A 2 46.96 -30.76 -14.36
N LEU A 3 45.76 -31.08 -14.85
CA LEU A 3 45.49 -32.38 -15.48
C LEU A 3 46.00 -32.54 -16.93
N PHE A 4 46.37 -31.45 -17.62
CA PHE A 4 46.69 -31.46 -19.06
C PHE A 4 47.97 -30.69 -19.43
N GLU A 5 48.80 -30.38 -18.44
CA GLU A 5 49.99 -29.57 -18.65
C GLU A 5 51.00 -30.29 -19.56
N GLY A 6 51.31 -29.70 -20.73
CA GLY A 6 52.23 -30.25 -21.72
C GLY A 6 51.59 -31.09 -22.84
N SER A 7 50.27 -31.26 -22.88
CA SER A 7 49.61 -31.99 -23.97
C SER A 7 49.38 -31.11 -25.21
N GLN A 8 49.58 -31.68 -26.41
CA GLN A 8 49.22 -31.06 -27.70
C GLN A 8 48.35 -32.02 -28.52
N ASN A 9 47.34 -31.47 -29.23
CA ASN A 9 46.33 -32.19 -30.02
C ASN A 9 45.38 -33.14 -29.25
N THR A 10 44.95 -32.77 -28.04
CA THR A 10 43.94 -33.54 -27.29
C THR A 10 42.53 -32.97 -27.51
N ALA A 11 41.59 -33.80 -27.98
CA ALA A 11 40.17 -33.49 -28.02
C ALA A 11 39.42 -34.42 -27.05
N VAL A 12 38.71 -33.85 -26.08
CA VAL A 12 37.87 -34.61 -25.15
C VAL A 12 36.42 -34.19 -25.36
N THR A 13 35.57 -35.14 -25.77
CA THR A 13 34.15 -34.92 -26.03
C THR A 13 33.29 -35.77 -25.10
N GLY A 14 32.54 -35.09 -24.22
CA GLY A 14 31.63 -35.70 -23.23
C GLY A 14 32.29 -35.99 -21.87
N GLY A 15 31.60 -35.61 -20.78
CA GLY A 15 31.99 -35.86 -19.38
C GLY A 15 31.91 -34.62 -18.46
N ASN A 16 31.65 -34.82 -17.16
CA ASN A 16 31.72 -33.78 -16.13
C ASN A 16 33.12 -33.79 -15.49
N PHE A 17 33.87 -32.70 -15.62
CA PHE A 17 35.18 -32.53 -14.98
C PHE A 17 35.03 -31.82 -13.64
N ILE A 18 35.58 -32.40 -12.58
CA ILE A 18 35.63 -31.80 -11.24
C ILE A 18 37.09 -31.55 -10.91
N ASP A 19 37.51 -30.27 -10.91
CA ASP A 19 38.84 -29.85 -10.43
C ASP A 19 38.82 -29.74 -8.91
N GLN A 20 39.70 -30.48 -8.22
CA GLN A 20 39.87 -30.41 -6.75
C GLN A 20 41.17 -29.70 -6.36
N SER A 21 41.57 -28.63 -7.06
CA SER A 21 42.64 -27.76 -6.56
C SER A 21 42.11 -26.85 -5.44
N ILE A 22 42.60 -27.09 -4.22
CA ILE A 22 42.34 -26.31 -3.01
C ILE A 22 42.97 -24.92 -3.14
N ASN A 23 42.18 -23.89 -3.43
CA ASN A 23 42.13 -22.59 -2.72
C ASN A 23 41.30 -21.55 -3.49
N SER A 24 40.46 -20.84 -2.74
CA SER A 24 39.77 -19.59 -3.09
C SER A 24 39.12 -19.53 -4.48
N ASN A 25 37.84 -19.92 -4.56
CA ASN A 25 36.78 -19.09 -5.15
C ASN A 25 35.42 -19.76 -5.07
N ILE A 26 34.48 -18.95 -4.58
CA ILE A 26 33.03 -18.95 -4.74
C ILE A 26 32.55 -19.95 -5.81
N SER A 27 31.93 -21.04 -5.38
CA SER A 27 31.14 -21.91 -6.24
C SER A 27 29.90 -21.15 -6.71
N VAL A 28 30.00 -20.52 -7.88
CA VAL A 28 28.82 -20.08 -8.65
C VAL A 28 28.22 -21.34 -9.27
N ILE A 29 27.38 -22.03 -8.48
CA ILE A 29 26.43 -23.03 -8.97
C ILE A 29 25.07 -22.34 -8.85
N ASN A 30 24.55 -21.81 -9.97
CA ASN A 30 23.17 -21.32 -10.18
C ASN A 30 22.33 -21.07 -8.92
N GLY A 31 22.78 -20.12 -8.09
CA GLY A 31 22.15 -19.74 -6.84
C GLY A 31 22.10 -18.23 -6.74
N GLN A 32 20.90 -17.69 -6.65
CA GLN A 32 20.62 -16.27 -6.44
C GLN A 32 21.53 -15.68 -5.33
N THR A 33 22.15 -14.52 -5.59
CA THR A 33 23.04 -13.88 -4.61
C THR A 33 22.26 -13.36 -3.40
N GLY A 34 22.93 -13.09 -2.29
CA GLY A 34 22.29 -12.49 -1.13
C GLY A 34 21.76 -11.09 -1.44
N ILE A 35 22.45 -10.36 -2.31
CA ILE A 35 22.01 -9.03 -2.78
C ILE A 35 20.76 -9.11 -3.64
N ASP A 36 20.64 -10.11 -4.53
CA ASP A 36 19.43 -10.29 -5.35
C ASP A 36 18.21 -10.57 -4.44
N ILE A 37 18.38 -11.40 -3.41
CA ILE A 37 17.32 -11.70 -2.44
C ILE A 37 16.95 -10.45 -1.62
N LEU A 38 17.95 -9.64 -1.23
CA LEU A 38 17.70 -8.37 -0.54
C LEU A 38 16.90 -7.41 -1.40
N LEU A 39 17.27 -7.33 -2.68
CA LEU A 39 16.63 -6.48 -3.67
C LEU A 39 15.17 -6.85 -3.91
N GLU A 40 14.83 -8.15 -3.86
CA GLU A 40 13.44 -8.62 -3.92
C GLU A 40 12.61 -8.24 -2.69
N ALA A 41 13.23 -8.09 -1.53
CA ALA A 41 12.58 -7.62 -0.30
C ALA A 41 12.57 -6.09 -0.16
N SER A 42 13.19 -5.36 -1.11
CA SER A 42 13.33 -3.90 -1.08
C SER A 42 12.31 -3.23 -1.99
N ASN A 43 11.99 -1.96 -1.69
CA ASN A 43 11.17 -1.10 -2.53
C ASN A 43 12.06 -0.07 -3.25
N ARG A 44 12.35 -0.35 -4.52
CA ARG A 44 13.22 0.51 -5.34
C ARG A 44 12.61 1.88 -5.59
N ASP A 45 11.30 2.00 -5.52
CA ASP A 45 10.58 3.25 -5.79
C ASP A 45 10.75 4.28 -4.67
N ALA A 46 11.23 3.84 -3.50
CA ALA A 46 11.49 4.69 -2.34
C ALA A 46 12.84 5.41 -2.38
N ALA A 47 13.74 5.05 -3.31
CA ALA A 47 15.03 5.73 -3.49
C ALA A 47 14.87 7.06 -4.25
N TYR A 48 15.62 8.09 -3.87
CA TYR A 48 15.52 9.46 -4.41
C TYR A 48 15.68 9.56 -5.95
N ASP A 49 16.44 8.65 -6.55
CA ASP A 49 16.77 8.59 -7.98
C ASP A 49 15.94 7.56 -8.75
N SER A 50 14.90 6.99 -8.13
CA SER A 50 13.98 6.09 -8.81
C SER A 50 13.20 6.80 -9.92
N SER A 51 12.96 6.10 -11.03
CA SER A 51 12.06 6.55 -12.10
C SER A 51 10.63 6.77 -11.60
N ALA A 52 10.19 6.04 -10.57
CA ALA A 52 8.90 6.25 -9.92
C ALA A 52 8.77 7.63 -9.24
N ARG A 53 9.90 8.34 -9.06
CA ARG A 53 10.00 9.69 -8.50
C ARG A 53 10.39 10.75 -9.52
N GLU A 54 10.41 10.45 -10.81
CA GLU A 54 10.80 11.40 -11.86
C GLU A 54 10.02 12.73 -11.78
N TYR A 55 8.72 12.64 -11.44
CA TYR A 55 7.79 13.77 -11.31
C TYR A 55 7.45 14.14 -9.86
N ASP A 56 8.12 13.52 -8.88
CA ASP A 56 7.96 13.88 -7.46
C ASP A 56 8.56 15.28 -7.19
N PRO A 57 8.08 15.98 -6.15
CA PRO A 57 8.41 17.38 -5.96
C PRO A 57 9.90 17.59 -5.62
N ARG A 58 10.50 18.62 -6.22
CA ARG A 58 11.81 19.21 -5.91
C ARG A 58 11.64 20.68 -5.56
N CYS A 59 12.52 21.24 -4.74
CA CYS A 59 12.52 22.68 -4.52
C CYS A 59 12.83 23.41 -5.83
N CYS A 60 12.09 24.49 -6.09
CA CYS A 60 12.41 25.40 -7.18
C CYS A 60 13.67 26.19 -6.80
N PRO A 61 14.64 26.38 -7.71
CA PRO A 61 15.85 27.14 -7.40
C PRO A 61 15.54 28.50 -6.76
N GLY A 62 16.22 28.83 -5.66
CA GLY A 62 15.99 30.05 -4.91
C GLY A 62 14.82 29.99 -3.91
N THR A 63 14.12 28.86 -3.79
CA THR A 63 13.09 28.66 -2.74
C THR A 63 13.62 27.76 -1.65
N ARG A 64 13.21 28.01 -0.40
CA ARG A 64 13.57 27.20 0.78
C ARG A 64 15.08 27.04 1.02
N GLU A 65 15.92 27.90 0.44
CA GLU A 65 17.38 27.74 0.45
C GLU A 65 17.94 27.63 1.87
N GLN A 66 17.47 28.46 2.81
CA GLN A 66 17.92 28.38 4.21
C GLN A 66 17.73 26.99 4.82
N HIS A 67 16.57 26.35 4.61
CA HIS A 67 16.32 25.01 5.15
C HIS A 67 17.18 23.95 4.48
N ILE A 68 17.43 24.09 3.18
CA ILE A 68 18.31 23.17 2.44
C ILE A 68 19.74 23.31 2.96
N GLU A 69 20.23 24.54 3.12
CA GLU A 69 21.55 24.84 3.67
C GLU A 69 21.72 24.31 5.10
N ASP A 70 20.73 24.52 5.98
CA ASP A 70 20.75 24.02 7.35
C ASP A 70 20.89 22.49 7.41
N ILE A 71 20.17 21.77 6.55
CA ILE A 71 20.20 20.30 6.50
C ILE A 71 21.52 19.81 5.90
N VAL A 72 22.00 20.42 4.83
CA VAL A 72 23.29 20.06 4.21
C VAL A 72 24.43 20.31 5.20
N TYR A 73 24.44 21.46 5.89
CA TYR A 73 25.40 21.78 6.94
C TYR A 73 25.33 20.80 8.12
N TRP A 74 24.11 20.42 8.54
CA TRP A 74 23.92 19.43 9.60
C TRP A 74 24.54 18.06 9.25
N ALA A 75 24.42 17.63 7.98
CA ALA A 75 24.96 16.38 7.50
C ALA A 75 26.48 16.45 7.29
N VAL A 76 26.99 17.61 6.84
CA VAL A 76 28.38 17.84 6.47
C VAL A 76 28.93 19.06 7.22
N PRO A 77 29.12 18.98 8.55
CA PRO A 77 29.63 20.10 9.33
C PRO A 77 31.07 20.41 8.93
N ALA A 78 31.43 21.70 8.94
CA ALA A 78 32.79 22.14 8.63
C ALA A 78 33.82 21.54 9.61
N SER A 79 35.02 21.27 9.11
CA SER A 79 36.14 20.77 9.92
C SER A 79 36.39 21.65 11.14
N GLY A 80 36.31 21.07 12.34
CA GLY A 80 36.50 21.79 13.61
C GLY A 80 35.25 22.42 14.20
N ALA A 81 34.09 22.34 13.53
CA ALA A 81 32.81 22.73 14.12
C ALA A 81 32.29 21.66 15.12
N ASN A 82 31.41 22.07 16.04
CA ASN A 82 30.70 21.13 16.91
C ASN A 82 29.85 20.19 16.05
N VAL A 83 30.05 18.88 16.21
CA VAL A 83 29.29 17.87 15.45
C VAL A 83 27.82 17.93 15.87
N PRO A 84 26.89 18.18 14.93
CA PRO A 84 25.47 18.22 15.25
C PRO A 84 24.95 16.86 15.73
N LEU A 85 23.85 16.88 16.49
CA LEU A 85 23.19 15.66 16.93
C LEU A 85 22.84 14.77 15.72
N PRO A 86 22.95 13.44 15.86
CA PRO A 86 22.86 12.50 14.73
C PRO A 86 21.45 12.32 14.16
N LEU A 87 20.39 12.74 14.86
CA LEU A 87 19.02 12.69 14.37
C LEU A 87 18.49 14.11 14.14
N PHE A 88 17.89 14.36 12.98
CA PHE A 88 17.25 15.63 12.65
C PHE A 88 15.79 15.38 12.28
N TRP A 89 14.87 15.89 13.08
CA TRP A 89 13.45 15.85 12.78
C TRP A 89 12.96 17.16 12.17
N ILE A 90 12.52 17.10 10.93
CA ILE A 90 11.91 18.22 10.21
C ILE A 90 10.40 17.98 10.21
N LYS A 91 9.70 18.71 11.08
CA LYS A 91 8.26 18.55 11.27
C LYS A 91 7.49 19.67 10.61
N GLY A 92 6.33 19.36 10.04
CA GLY A 92 5.45 20.39 9.48
C GLY A 92 4.15 19.80 8.94
N PRO A 93 3.09 20.60 8.81
CA PRO A 93 1.82 20.12 8.30
C PRO A 93 1.91 19.72 6.81
N ALA A 94 0.82 19.17 6.29
CA ALA A 94 0.67 18.87 4.88
C ALA A 94 0.95 20.10 4.01
N GLY A 95 1.63 19.90 2.87
CA GLY A 95 1.71 20.92 1.83
C GLY A 95 2.68 22.09 2.04
N VAL A 96 3.52 22.08 3.08
CA VAL A 96 4.56 23.10 3.29
C VAL A 96 5.86 22.86 2.49
N GLY A 97 5.97 21.74 1.77
CA GLY A 97 7.12 21.44 0.91
C GLY A 97 8.20 20.53 1.52
N LYS A 98 7.88 19.76 2.58
CA LYS A 98 8.82 18.80 3.22
C LYS A 98 9.51 17.87 2.22
N SER A 99 8.73 17.14 1.42
CA SER A 99 9.26 16.19 0.43
C SER A 99 10.13 16.85 -0.64
N ALA A 100 9.81 18.09 -1.02
CA ALA A 100 10.62 18.87 -1.96
C ALA A 100 12.00 19.21 -1.39
N ILE A 101 12.04 19.64 -0.12
CA ILE A 101 13.30 19.90 0.61
C ILE A 101 14.09 18.61 0.76
N ALA A 102 13.44 17.52 1.18
CA ALA A 102 14.08 16.21 1.35
C ALA A 102 14.72 15.70 0.04
N GLN A 103 14.00 15.80 -1.08
CA GLN A 103 14.49 15.43 -2.41
C GLN A 103 15.71 16.28 -2.81
N THR A 104 15.62 17.61 -2.70
CA THR A 104 16.73 18.50 -3.05
C THR A 104 17.94 18.31 -2.13
N CYS A 105 17.74 18.04 -0.85
CA CYS A 105 18.82 17.71 0.08
C CYS A 105 19.49 16.37 -0.28
N ALA A 106 18.71 15.36 -0.66
CA ALA A 106 19.26 14.07 -1.10
C ALA A 106 20.17 14.26 -2.32
N GLU A 107 19.71 14.99 -3.34
CA GLU A 107 20.48 15.29 -4.55
C GLU A 107 21.79 16.01 -4.22
N ARG A 108 21.74 17.10 -3.42
CA ARG A 108 22.96 17.81 -2.98
C ARG A 108 23.91 16.92 -2.17
N LEU A 109 23.41 16.10 -1.25
CA LEU A 109 24.24 15.20 -0.44
C LEU A 109 24.84 14.05 -1.26
N LYS A 110 24.18 13.63 -2.33
CA LYS A 110 24.75 12.68 -3.29
C LYS A 110 25.93 13.31 -4.02
N GLU A 111 25.77 14.54 -4.53
CA GLU A 111 26.83 15.28 -5.22
C GLU A 111 28.07 15.46 -4.36
N LEU A 112 27.89 15.68 -3.06
CA LEU A 112 29.00 15.81 -2.10
C LEU A 112 29.62 14.45 -1.72
N GLY A 113 28.91 13.33 -1.97
CA GLY A 113 29.33 11.98 -1.61
C GLY A 113 29.10 11.61 -0.14
N GLN A 114 28.07 12.17 0.50
CA GLN A 114 27.68 11.88 1.90
C GLN A 114 26.27 11.29 2.01
N LEU A 115 25.55 11.11 0.92
CA LEU A 115 24.29 10.36 0.94
C LEU A 115 24.57 8.85 0.94
N GLY A 116 24.06 8.13 1.94
CA GLY A 116 24.14 6.67 2.02
C GLY A 116 22.89 5.95 1.52
N ALA A 117 21.71 6.45 1.89
CA ALA A 117 20.44 5.89 1.47
C ALA A 117 19.30 6.89 1.65
N THR A 118 18.19 6.61 0.99
CA THR A 118 16.94 7.36 1.14
C THR A 118 15.74 6.43 1.23
N PHE A 119 14.68 6.87 1.93
CA PHE A 119 13.39 6.21 1.86
C PHE A 119 12.28 7.24 1.87
N PHE A 120 11.61 7.40 0.74
CA PHE A 120 10.45 8.29 0.60
C PHE A 120 9.16 7.49 0.73
N PHE A 121 8.62 7.46 1.95
CA PHE A 121 7.32 6.88 2.21
C PHE A 121 6.25 7.60 1.39
N SER A 122 5.31 6.82 0.87
CA SER A 122 4.17 7.34 0.15
C SER A 122 3.03 6.34 0.15
N LEU A 123 1.80 6.84 0.25
CA LEU A 123 0.58 6.04 0.02
C LEU A 123 0.53 5.39 -1.37
N ASN A 124 1.39 5.82 -2.28
CA ASN A 124 1.47 5.34 -3.66
C ASN A 124 2.34 4.08 -3.78
N GLY A 125 2.13 3.10 -2.89
CA GLY A 125 2.81 1.81 -2.89
C GLY A 125 4.20 1.80 -2.24
N ARG A 126 4.51 2.80 -1.41
CA ARG A 126 5.79 2.93 -0.66
C ARG A 126 5.55 3.16 0.83
N ASP A 127 4.42 2.73 1.34
CA ASP A 127 3.95 2.91 2.71
C ASP A 127 4.45 1.82 3.66
N LYS A 128 4.97 0.71 3.14
CA LYS A 128 5.22 -0.50 3.94
C LYS A 128 6.46 -0.41 4.82
N ALA A 129 6.25 -0.52 6.13
CA ALA A 129 7.32 -0.61 7.12
C ALA A 129 8.27 -1.80 6.90
N SER A 130 7.76 -2.92 6.38
CA SER A 130 8.55 -4.15 6.16
C SER A 130 9.63 -4.00 5.09
N GLU A 131 9.47 -3.05 4.17
CA GLU A 131 10.39 -2.77 3.08
C GLU A 131 11.48 -1.75 3.47
N PHE A 132 11.28 -1.02 4.58
CA PHE A 132 12.17 0.06 5.02
C PHE A 132 13.62 -0.41 5.24
N ILE A 133 13.85 -1.38 6.13
CA ILE A 133 15.22 -1.84 6.44
C ILE A 133 15.89 -2.56 5.25
N PRO A 134 15.22 -3.49 4.55
CA PRO A 134 15.80 -4.09 3.34
C PRO A 134 16.23 -3.05 2.31
N THR A 135 15.41 -2.02 2.08
CA THR A 135 15.68 -0.96 1.11
C THR A 135 16.88 -0.11 1.47
N ILE A 136 16.99 0.29 2.75
CA ILE A 136 18.17 1.01 3.25
C ILE A 136 19.42 0.13 3.13
N ALA A 137 19.35 -1.13 3.56
CA ALA A 137 20.48 -2.06 3.44
C ALA A 137 20.90 -2.28 1.98
N HIS A 138 19.95 -2.40 1.05
CA HIS A 138 20.26 -2.55 -0.36
C HIS A 138 21.00 -1.33 -0.91
N GLN A 139 20.51 -0.11 -0.65
CA GLN A 139 21.19 1.12 -1.08
C GLN A 139 22.59 1.25 -0.46
N LEU A 140 22.75 0.91 0.81
CA LEU A 140 24.09 0.90 1.43
C LEU A 140 25.03 -0.13 0.77
N SER A 141 24.50 -1.26 0.27
CA SER A 141 25.27 -2.26 -0.48
C SER A 141 25.66 -1.84 -1.90
N THR A 142 24.99 -0.84 -2.46
CA THR A 142 25.40 -0.23 -3.73
C THR A 142 26.44 0.87 -3.51
N GLU A 143 26.38 1.58 -2.38
CA GLU A 143 27.34 2.65 -2.06
C GLU A 143 28.67 2.14 -1.46
N PHE A 144 28.66 1.05 -0.68
CA PHE A 144 29.81 0.60 0.09
C PHE A 144 30.20 -0.86 -0.24
N PRO A 145 31.27 -1.11 -1.02
CA PRO A 145 31.68 -2.45 -1.44
C PRO A 145 31.98 -3.43 -0.28
N ASP A 146 32.72 -2.99 0.74
CA ASP A 146 33.04 -3.88 1.88
C ASP A 146 31.77 -4.27 2.69
N TYR A 147 30.78 -3.38 2.76
CA TYR A 147 29.48 -3.68 3.37
C TYR A 147 28.67 -4.66 2.49
N ARG A 148 28.71 -4.49 1.16
CA ARG A 148 28.05 -5.39 0.20
C ARG A 148 28.47 -6.84 0.41
N ASP A 149 29.76 -7.10 0.55
CA ASP A 149 30.28 -8.46 0.72
C ASP A 149 29.77 -9.12 2.02
N LEU A 150 29.70 -8.35 3.11
CA LEU A 150 29.16 -8.82 4.39
C LEU A 150 27.67 -9.15 4.30
N ILE A 151 26.89 -8.27 3.67
CA ILE A 151 25.44 -8.46 3.52
C ILE A 151 25.12 -9.64 2.61
N ASP A 152 25.82 -9.75 1.48
CA ASP A 152 25.67 -10.86 0.56
C ASP A 152 25.88 -12.21 1.28
N TYR A 153 26.97 -12.33 2.05
CA TYR A 153 27.24 -13.51 2.86
C TYR A 153 26.16 -13.77 3.91
N ARG A 154 25.74 -12.74 4.67
CA ARG A 154 24.74 -12.86 5.74
C ARG A 154 23.40 -13.37 5.22
N ILE A 155 22.93 -12.83 4.10
CA ILE A 155 21.62 -13.19 3.52
C ILE A 155 21.68 -14.58 2.87
N ARG A 156 22.77 -14.93 2.18
CA ARG A 156 22.96 -16.30 1.66
C ARG A 156 22.93 -17.33 2.77
N ARG A 157 23.53 -17.02 3.92
CA ARG A 157 23.56 -17.92 5.08
C ARG A 157 22.22 -18.01 5.82
N ASN A 158 21.46 -16.93 5.89
CA ASN A 158 20.19 -16.89 6.61
C ASN A 158 19.16 -16.00 5.90
N ARG A 159 18.49 -16.54 4.87
CA ARG A 159 17.44 -15.83 4.13
C ARG A 159 16.29 -15.37 5.02
N GLY A 160 15.97 -16.15 6.06
CA GLY A 160 14.91 -15.84 7.01
C GLY A 160 15.16 -14.61 7.87
N ILE A 161 16.31 -13.93 7.73
CA ILE A 161 16.55 -12.61 8.31
C ILE A 161 15.54 -11.57 7.83
N LEU A 162 15.13 -11.63 6.56
CA LEU A 162 14.21 -10.69 5.93
C LEU A 162 12.77 -10.86 6.41
N ASP A 163 12.47 -11.96 7.10
CA ASP A 163 11.17 -12.23 7.73
C ASP A 163 11.22 -12.02 9.25
N LYS A 164 12.33 -11.50 9.81
CA LYS A 164 12.42 -11.17 11.23
C LYS A 164 11.80 -9.82 11.52
N THR A 165 11.56 -9.56 12.80
CA THR A 165 11.13 -8.25 13.31
C THR A 165 12.08 -7.13 12.85
N MET A 166 11.55 -5.93 12.63
CA MET A 166 12.31 -4.74 12.23
C MET A 166 13.57 -4.50 13.09
N ALA A 167 13.48 -4.68 14.41
CA ALA A 167 14.64 -4.51 15.31
C ALA A 167 15.78 -5.50 15.03
N VAL A 168 15.44 -6.76 14.72
CA VAL A 168 16.42 -7.79 14.35
C VAL A 168 17.03 -7.49 12.99
N GLN A 169 16.21 -7.08 12.01
CA GLN A 169 16.71 -6.67 10.70
C GLN A 169 17.65 -5.46 10.82
N PHE A 170 17.25 -4.42 11.53
CA PHE A 170 18.05 -3.21 11.72
C PHE A 170 19.40 -3.54 12.37
N LYS A 171 19.39 -4.38 13.41
CA LYS A 171 20.63 -4.83 14.05
C LYS A 171 21.52 -5.61 13.09
N ALA A 172 20.98 -6.61 12.41
CA ALA A 172 21.78 -7.57 11.65
C ALA A 172 22.15 -7.09 10.23
N LEU A 173 21.40 -6.14 9.67
CA LEU A 173 21.64 -5.58 8.33
C LEU A 173 22.26 -4.18 8.39
N ILE A 174 22.05 -3.41 9.46
CA ILE A 174 22.62 -2.05 9.55
C ILE A 174 23.73 -2.02 10.61
N ILE A 175 23.42 -2.26 11.89
CA ILE A 175 24.37 -2.03 12.98
C ILE A 175 25.59 -2.97 12.94
N GLU A 176 25.36 -4.29 12.92
CA GLU A 176 26.42 -5.28 13.04
C GLU A 176 27.45 -5.23 11.88
N PRO A 177 27.03 -5.12 10.60
CA PRO A 177 27.98 -5.00 9.50
C PRO A 177 28.92 -3.78 9.65
N PHE A 178 28.41 -2.60 10.00
CA PHE A 178 29.28 -1.43 10.18
C PHE A 178 30.19 -1.55 11.40
N ARG A 179 29.74 -2.19 12.48
CA ARG A 179 30.62 -2.52 13.61
C ARG A 179 31.72 -3.49 13.24
N GLU A 180 31.45 -4.45 12.36
CA GLU A 180 32.47 -5.39 11.84
C GLU A 180 33.49 -4.68 10.95
N LEU A 181 33.04 -3.80 10.07
CA LEU A 181 33.91 -2.98 9.24
C LEU A 181 34.81 -2.07 10.09
N GLU A 182 34.25 -1.41 11.10
CA GLU A 182 35.03 -0.57 12.03
C GLU A 182 36.13 -1.38 12.73
N LYS A 183 35.78 -2.56 13.27
CA LYS A 183 36.75 -3.47 13.91
C LYS A 183 37.82 -3.98 12.95
N ALA A 184 37.49 -4.11 11.66
CA ALA A 184 38.42 -4.52 10.62
C ALA A 184 39.28 -3.36 10.07
N GLY A 185 39.16 -2.14 10.62
CA GLY A 185 39.85 -0.96 10.11
C GLY A 185 39.32 -0.46 8.75
N LYS A 186 38.12 -0.92 8.36
CA LYS A 186 37.42 -0.58 7.11
C LYS A 186 36.22 0.34 7.36
N GLY A 187 36.26 1.11 8.45
CA GLY A 187 35.23 2.11 8.74
C GLY A 187 35.12 3.17 7.65
N ILE A 188 33.94 3.79 7.50
CA ILE A 188 33.70 4.80 6.46
C ILE A 188 34.49 6.10 6.73
N GLY A 189 34.93 6.35 7.97
CA GLY A 189 35.79 7.49 8.33
C GLY A 189 35.14 8.88 8.18
N LYS A 190 33.88 8.94 7.75
CA LYS A 190 33.09 10.16 7.60
C LYS A 190 31.63 9.91 7.99
N ARG A 191 30.91 10.99 8.29
CA ARG A 191 29.47 10.98 8.55
C ARG A 191 28.73 10.75 7.23
N ILE A 192 27.72 9.88 7.26
CA ILE A 192 26.88 9.53 6.11
C ILE A 192 25.42 9.81 6.44
N ALA A 193 24.74 10.57 5.59
CA ALA A 193 23.34 10.93 5.75
C ALA A 193 22.40 9.85 5.20
N ILE A 194 21.35 9.58 5.94
CA ILE A 194 20.18 8.83 5.49
C ILE A 194 18.95 9.72 5.63
N ILE A 195 18.20 9.89 4.54
CA ILE A 195 16.99 10.72 4.52
C ILE A 195 15.76 9.83 4.48
N VAL A 196 14.82 10.07 5.39
CA VAL A 196 13.52 9.41 5.39
C VAL A 196 12.45 10.49 5.32
N ASP A 197 11.68 10.49 4.25
CA ASP A 197 10.57 11.42 4.05
C ASP A 197 9.23 10.71 4.19
N GLY A 198 8.21 11.45 4.64
CA GLY A 198 6.85 10.95 4.75
C GLY A 198 6.65 9.88 5.83
N LEU A 199 7.37 9.91 6.95
CA LEU A 199 7.22 8.87 8.00
C LEU A 199 5.75 8.70 8.46
N ASP A 200 4.95 9.76 8.44
CA ASP A 200 3.50 9.71 8.72
C ASP A 200 2.66 8.96 7.66
N GLU A 201 3.24 8.66 6.50
CA GLU A 201 2.64 7.85 5.44
C GLU A 201 3.03 6.36 5.52
N CYS A 202 3.74 5.95 6.58
CA CYS A 202 3.99 4.53 6.84
C CYS A 202 2.72 3.82 7.33
N ASP A 203 2.50 2.60 6.84
CA ASP A 203 1.33 1.73 7.03
C ASP A 203 1.03 1.32 8.49
N SER A 204 1.91 1.64 9.45
CA SER A 204 1.73 1.24 10.85
C SER A 204 2.23 2.29 11.83
N VAL A 205 1.35 2.77 12.70
CA VAL A 205 1.66 3.66 13.84
C VAL A 205 2.78 3.09 14.72
N ASP A 206 2.70 1.80 15.06
CA ASP A 206 3.73 1.13 15.86
C ASP A 206 5.07 1.09 15.13
N ALA A 207 5.05 0.85 13.82
CA ALA A 207 6.26 0.86 13.00
C ALA A 207 6.89 2.25 12.95
N GLN A 208 6.09 3.31 12.82
CA GLN A 208 6.57 4.69 12.83
C GLN A 208 7.33 5.02 14.13
N CYS A 209 6.73 4.72 15.29
CA CYS A 209 7.39 4.86 16.59
C CYS A 209 8.65 3.99 16.66
N LYS A 210 8.59 2.75 16.15
CA LYS A 210 9.71 1.82 16.21
C LYS A 210 10.91 2.25 15.37
N ILE A 211 10.67 2.83 14.20
CA ILE A 211 11.71 3.40 13.34
C ILE A 211 12.47 4.50 14.11
N ILE A 212 11.74 5.42 14.75
CA ILE A 212 12.32 6.52 15.55
C ILE A 212 13.18 5.94 16.69
N GLU A 213 12.64 4.99 17.46
CA GLU A 213 13.34 4.36 18.58
C GLU A 213 14.65 3.67 18.14
N LEU A 214 14.61 2.88 17.07
CA LEU A 214 15.77 2.13 16.59
C LEU A 214 16.88 3.06 16.10
N ILE A 215 16.52 4.08 15.32
CA ILE A 215 17.45 5.09 14.83
C ILE A 215 18.07 5.85 16.00
N ALA A 216 17.26 6.34 16.93
CA ALA A 216 17.74 7.08 18.10
C ALA A 216 18.64 6.22 19.01
N GLY A 217 18.33 4.93 19.17
CA GLY A 217 19.17 3.98 19.89
C GLY A 217 20.56 3.83 19.24
N ALA A 218 20.60 3.58 17.93
CA ALA A 218 21.88 3.46 17.21
C ALA A 218 22.70 4.75 17.23
N ALA A 219 22.04 5.90 17.11
CA ALA A 219 22.63 7.22 17.20
C ALA A 219 23.29 7.46 18.57
N ARG A 220 22.56 7.16 19.67
CA ARG A 220 23.05 7.33 21.05
C ARG A 220 24.26 6.45 21.34
N ASP A 221 24.24 5.23 20.85
CA ASP A 221 25.30 4.25 21.07
C ASP A 221 26.52 4.47 20.17
N GLY A 222 26.49 5.46 19.25
CA GLY A 222 27.51 5.65 18.22
C GLY A 222 27.71 4.39 17.37
N ALA A 223 26.65 3.62 17.15
CA ALA A 223 26.73 2.26 16.62
C ALA A 223 27.06 2.19 15.12
N THR A 224 26.86 3.29 14.40
CA THR A 224 27.01 3.43 12.95
C THR A 224 27.51 4.82 12.61
N PRO A 225 28.15 5.04 11.44
CA PRO A 225 28.57 6.37 10.99
C PRO A 225 27.42 7.26 10.47
N PHE A 226 26.17 6.82 10.66
CA PHE A 226 25.00 7.45 10.07
C PHE A 226 24.44 8.60 10.88
N CYS A 227 23.98 9.62 10.16
CA CYS A 227 23.03 10.59 10.66
C CYS A 227 21.74 10.54 9.86
N TRP A 228 20.62 10.77 10.54
CA TRP A 228 19.29 10.52 9.99
C TRP A 228 18.47 11.80 9.97
N ALA A 229 17.96 12.16 8.79
CA ALA A 229 16.97 13.24 8.65
C ALA A 229 15.60 12.61 8.44
N LEU A 230 14.67 12.84 9.37
CA LEU A 230 13.31 12.35 9.32
C LEU A 230 12.36 13.51 9.05
N PHE A 231 11.58 13.42 7.98
CA PHE A 231 10.54 14.39 7.63
C PHE A 231 9.17 13.79 7.89
N SER A 232 8.33 14.49 8.64
CA SER A 232 6.98 14.00 8.91
C SER A 232 6.01 15.11 9.31
N ARG A 233 4.72 14.78 9.33
CA ARG A 233 3.74 15.52 10.13
C ARG A 233 3.98 15.25 11.63
N PRO A 234 3.70 16.22 12.50
CA PRO A 234 3.77 16.03 13.94
C PRO A 234 2.51 15.34 14.47
N GLU A 235 2.17 14.17 13.93
CA GLU A 235 1.08 13.36 14.48
C GLU A 235 1.39 12.98 15.94
N ALA A 236 0.35 12.79 16.75
CA ALA A 236 0.50 12.77 18.21
C ALA A 236 1.53 11.73 18.70
N HIS A 237 1.53 10.52 18.13
CA HIS A 237 2.46 9.44 18.47
C HIS A 237 3.89 9.69 17.96
N ILE A 238 4.04 10.28 16.77
CA ILE A 238 5.35 10.69 16.24
C ILE A 238 5.95 11.77 17.14
N ALA A 239 5.16 12.82 17.45
CA ALA A 239 5.60 13.90 18.31
C ALA A 239 5.96 13.40 19.73
N ALA A 240 5.15 12.50 20.30
CA ALA A 240 5.44 11.86 21.58
C ALA A 240 6.75 11.04 21.55
N SER A 241 7.03 10.34 20.43
CA SER A 241 8.26 9.57 20.27
C SER A 241 9.50 10.46 20.30
N PHE A 242 9.45 11.63 19.65
CA PHE A 242 10.56 12.59 19.64
C PHE A 242 10.73 13.37 20.95
N THR A 243 9.67 13.53 21.75
CA THR A 243 9.77 14.16 23.08
C THR A 243 10.23 13.21 24.18
N HIS A 244 10.24 11.89 23.91
CA HIS A 244 10.79 10.90 24.84
C HIS A 244 12.28 11.22 25.12
N ALA A 245 12.66 11.24 26.40
CA ALA A 245 13.96 11.78 26.85
C ALA A 245 15.17 11.17 26.13
N ASP A 246 15.09 9.87 25.83
CA ASP A 246 16.12 9.11 25.14
C ASP A 246 16.29 9.46 23.66
N VAL A 247 15.21 9.92 23.02
CA VAL A 247 15.22 10.37 21.61
C VAL A 247 15.59 11.84 21.54
N ALA A 248 14.99 12.67 22.41
CA ALA A 248 15.23 14.10 22.46
C ALA A 248 16.72 14.46 22.64
N ARG A 249 17.47 13.67 23.42
CA ARG A 249 18.92 13.86 23.66
C ARG A 249 19.80 13.76 22.42
N VAL A 250 19.34 13.08 21.38
CA VAL A 250 20.09 12.85 20.15
C VAL A 250 19.44 13.53 18.93
N THR A 251 18.42 14.36 19.15
CA THR A 251 17.58 14.93 18.09
C THR A 251 17.68 16.46 18.02
N CYS A 252 18.01 16.98 16.84
CA CYS A 252 17.69 18.37 16.45
C CYS A 252 16.26 18.41 15.88
N THR A 253 15.49 19.46 16.16
CA THR A 253 14.12 19.61 15.62
C THR A 253 13.94 20.97 14.96
N THR A 254 13.39 20.96 13.75
CA THR A 254 12.96 22.17 13.04
C THR A 254 11.49 22.05 12.65
N LEU A 255 10.71 23.10 12.92
CA LEU A 255 9.33 23.22 12.47
C LEU A 255 9.31 24.00 11.15
N LEU A 256 8.62 23.46 10.14
CA LEU A 256 8.19 24.18 8.95
C LEU A 256 6.74 24.62 9.16
N PRO A 257 6.47 25.85 9.62
CA PRO A 257 5.11 26.31 9.89
C PRO A 257 4.38 26.65 8.58
N ILE A 258 3.06 26.74 8.67
CA ILE A 258 2.27 27.51 7.70
C ILE A 258 2.51 28.97 8.05
N SER A 259 3.20 29.71 7.20
CA SER A 259 3.54 31.11 7.43
C SER A 259 3.51 31.91 6.14
N ASN A 260 3.12 33.17 6.26
CA ASN A 260 3.22 34.16 5.20
C ASN A 260 4.69 34.51 4.86
N ASP A 261 5.66 34.13 5.70
CA ASP A 261 7.09 34.27 5.39
C ASP A 261 7.49 33.48 4.14
N THR A 262 6.67 32.49 3.77
CA THR A 262 6.88 31.66 2.58
C THR A 262 6.27 32.27 1.33
N ASN A 263 5.59 33.41 1.42
CA ASN A 263 4.90 34.02 0.28
C ASN A 263 5.85 34.41 -0.85
N SER A 264 7.06 34.89 -0.54
CA SER A 264 8.07 35.20 -1.56
C SER A 264 8.53 33.94 -2.30
N ASP A 265 8.73 32.83 -1.59
CA ASP A 265 9.07 31.54 -2.21
C ASP A 265 7.90 30.99 -3.05
N ILE A 266 6.67 31.12 -2.57
CA ILE A 266 5.46 30.70 -3.31
C ILE A 266 5.28 31.55 -4.58
N GLU A 267 5.52 32.85 -4.50
CA GLU A 267 5.50 33.74 -5.65
C GLU A 267 6.53 33.32 -6.69
N LEU A 268 7.78 33.10 -6.28
CA LEU A 268 8.85 32.63 -7.17
C LEU A 268 8.49 31.27 -7.80
N TYR A 269 7.97 30.35 -6.99
CA TYR A 269 7.51 29.04 -7.44
C TYR A 269 6.39 29.15 -8.49
N LEU A 270 5.39 30.00 -8.27
CA LEU A 270 4.30 30.24 -9.22
C LEU A 270 4.82 30.83 -10.52
N ARG A 271 5.66 31.87 -10.46
CA ARG A 271 6.22 32.53 -11.65
C ARG A 271 7.01 31.54 -12.52
N ASN A 272 7.93 30.79 -11.91
CA ASN A 272 8.73 29.77 -12.61
C ASN A 272 7.84 28.62 -13.14
N GLY A 273 6.80 28.26 -12.40
CA GLY A 273 5.82 27.26 -12.79
C GLY A 273 5.02 27.66 -14.04
N PHE A 274 4.50 28.88 -14.07
CA PHE A 274 3.76 29.40 -15.22
C PHE A 274 4.66 29.56 -16.45
N GLU A 275 5.89 30.06 -16.28
CA GLU A 275 6.85 30.13 -17.37
C GLU A 275 7.13 28.75 -17.98
N ASN A 276 7.30 27.72 -17.13
CA ASN A 276 7.45 26.35 -17.59
C ASN A 276 6.21 25.83 -18.33
N ILE A 277 4.99 26.19 -17.91
CA ILE A 277 3.77 25.83 -18.61
C ILE A 277 3.73 26.45 -20.00
N LEU A 278 4.07 27.74 -20.14
CA LEU A 278 4.14 28.43 -21.43
C LEU A 278 5.16 27.76 -22.36
N ARG A 279 6.37 27.51 -21.84
CA ARG A 279 7.46 26.86 -22.57
C ARG A 279 7.07 25.46 -23.05
N ARG A 280 6.45 24.64 -22.20
CA ARG A 280 6.01 23.28 -22.55
C ARG A 280 4.89 23.25 -23.59
N ARG A 281 4.09 24.32 -23.67
CA ARG A 281 2.98 24.44 -24.64
C ARG A 281 3.36 25.21 -25.91
N ASP A 282 4.59 25.69 -26.01
CA ASP A 282 5.06 26.54 -27.11
C ASP A 282 4.18 27.78 -27.31
N ILE A 283 3.72 28.39 -26.21
CA ILE A 283 2.88 29.59 -26.23
C ILE A 283 3.77 30.81 -26.00
N LEU A 284 3.91 31.63 -27.03
CA LEU A 284 4.55 32.94 -26.94
C LEU A 284 3.54 33.98 -26.50
N ILE A 285 3.66 34.48 -25.26
CA ILE A 285 2.86 35.60 -24.76
C ILE A 285 3.72 36.85 -24.77
N ASN A 286 3.29 37.88 -25.50
CA ASN A 286 4.00 39.16 -25.64
C ASN A 286 3.82 40.11 -24.43
N SER A 287 3.07 39.67 -23.41
CA SER A 287 2.78 40.40 -22.17
C SER A 287 3.14 39.56 -20.94
N GLN A 288 3.30 40.22 -19.80
CA GLN A 288 3.54 39.55 -18.50
C GLN A 288 2.29 38.74 -18.13
N TRP A 289 2.34 37.43 -18.40
CA TRP A 289 1.28 36.48 -18.07
C TRP A 289 1.81 35.38 -17.14
N PRO A 290 1.08 35.04 -16.07
CA PRO A 290 -0.09 35.75 -15.54
C PRO A 290 0.23 37.18 -15.11
N SER A 291 -0.80 38.01 -14.92
CA SER A 291 -0.58 39.37 -14.39
C SER A 291 -0.07 39.30 -12.95
N ASP A 292 0.62 40.35 -12.49
CA ASP A 292 1.06 40.41 -11.09
C ASP A 292 -0.12 40.33 -10.10
N ASN A 293 -1.30 40.85 -10.49
CA ASN A 293 -2.50 40.72 -9.69
C ASN A 293 -2.98 39.26 -9.56
N ASP A 294 -2.88 38.47 -10.64
CA ASP A 294 -3.22 37.04 -10.59
C ASP A 294 -2.25 36.29 -9.68
N ILE A 295 -0.95 36.57 -9.80
CA ILE A 295 0.09 35.97 -8.94
C ILE A 295 -0.18 36.30 -7.47
N GLN A 296 -0.40 37.57 -7.13
CA GLN A 296 -0.67 37.97 -5.74
C GLN A 296 -1.98 37.38 -5.21
N THR A 297 -2.99 37.22 -6.06
CA THR A 297 -4.24 36.54 -5.70
C THR A 297 -3.97 35.08 -5.31
N LEU A 298 -3.17 34.37 -6.09
CA LEU A 298 -2.80 32.98 -5.81
C LEU A 298 -1.89 32.84 -4.59
N VAL A 299 -0.93 33.75 -4.38
CA VAL A 299 -0.07 33.79 -3.19
C VAL A 299 -0.92 33.96 -1.93
N LYS A 300 -1.84 34.94 -1.93
CA LYS A 300 -2.75 35.19 -0.81
C LYS A 300 -3.66 33.99 -0.54
N ALA A 301 -4.21 33.39 -1.59
CA ALA A 301 -5.08 32.21 -1.47
C ALA A 301 -4.31 30.97 -0.97
N SER A 302 -3.01 30.85 -1.29
CA SER A 302 -2.16 29.75 -0.81
C SER A 302 -1.96 29.77 0.69
N ASN A 303 -2.03 30.94 1.35
CA ASN A 303 -1.87 31.09 2.79
C ASN A 303 -0.65 30.32 3.35
N GLY A 304 0.50 30.42 2.67
CA GLY A 304 1.74 29.72 3.04
C GLY A 304 1.82 28.22 2.66
N LEU A 305 0.86 27.69 1.90
CA LEU A 305 0.83 26.29 1.46
C LEU A 305 1.28 26.13 0.00
N PHE A 306 2.47 25.54 -0.20
CA PHE A 306 2.97 25.18 -1.54
C PHE A 306 2.07 24.22 -2.29
N ILE A 307 1.36 23.33 -1.59
CA ILE A 307 0.41 22.40 -2.24
C ILE A 307 -0.70 23.15 -2.97
N TYR A 308 -1.14 24.32 -2.49
CA TYR A 308 -2.12 25.13 -3.20
C TYR A 308 -1.52 25.62 -4.53
N ALA A 309 -0.35 26.24 -4.48
CA ALA A 309 0.35 26.73 -5.66
C ALA A 309 0.67 25.62 -6.67
N ALA A 310 1.14 24.47 -6.20
CA ALA A 310 1.42 23.31 -7.05
C ALA A 310 0.16 22.80 -7.75
N THR A 311 -0.96 22.77 -7.03
CA THR A 311 -2.23 22.31 -7.60
C THR A 311 -2.82 23.32 -8.57
N ALA A 312 -2.71 24.62 -8.27
CA ALA A 312 -3.04 25.71 -9.20
C ALA A 312 -2.29 25.57 -10.53
N LEU A 313 -0.97 25.39 -10.47
CA LEU A 313 -0.13 25.17 -11.66
C LEU A 313 -0.56 23.93 -12.45
N ARG A 314 -0.98 22.85 -11.79
CA ARG A 314 -1.48 21.66 -12.51
C ARG A 314 -2.77 21.93 -13.26
N ILE A 315 -3.74 22.58 -12.63
CA ILE A 315 -5.01 22.90 -13.28
C ILE A 315 -4.75 23.77 -14.51
N VAL A 316 -3.91 24.79 -14.39
CA VAL A 316 -3.57 25.66 -15.52
C VAL A 316 -2.71 24.93 -16.56
N GLY A 317 -1.84 24.04 -16.12
CA GLY A 317 -0.96 23.23 -16.95
C GLY A 317 -1.66 22.12 -17.74
N GLN A 318 -2.93 21.80 -17.46
CA GLN A 318 -3.73 20.79 -18.19
C GLN A 318 -4.38 21.28 -19.48
N ALA A 319 -4.47 20.42 -20.50
CA ALA A 319 -4.95 20.74 -21.83
C ALA A 319 -6.28 21.53 -21.80
N GLY A 320 -6.25 22.77 -22.29
CA GLY A 320 -7.37 23.71 -22.25
C GLY A 320 -6.93 25.19 -22.28
N PRO A 321 -7.87 26.14 -22.38
CA PRO A 321 -7.56 27.56 -22.43
C PRO A 321 -6.94 28.06 -21.12
N LEU A 322 -5.67 28.51 -21.17
CA LEU A 322 -4.90 28.95 -20.01
C LEU A 322 -5.64 29.99 -19.17
N GLU A 323 -6.24 30.98 -19.83
CA GLU A 323 -6.94 32.10 -19.21
C GLU A 323 -8.19 31.65 -18.43
N GLN A 324 -8.94 30.69 -18.99
CA GLN A 324 -10.11 30.14 -18.32
C GLN A 324 -9.69 29.35 -17.08
N ALA A 325 -8.65 28.53 -17.19
CA ALA A 325 -8.13 27.75 -16.06
C ALA A 325 -7.59 28.67 -14.96
N LEU A 326 -6.83 29.71 -15.31
CA LEU A 326 -6.29 30.69 -14.37
C LEU A 326 -7.40 31.43 -13.61
N ARG A 327 -8.39 31.98 -14.33
CA ARG A 327 -9.56 32.62 -13.70
C ARG A 327 -10.29 31.68 -12.75
N ALA A 328 -10.39 30.42 -13.12
CA ALA A 328 -11.04 29.42 -12.31
C ALA A 328 -10.27 29.19 -10.99
N VAL A 329 -8.94 29.12 -11.02
CA VAL A 329 -8.13 28.98 -9.79
C VAL A 329 -8.17 30.28 -8.95
N CYS A 330 -8.11 31.46 -9.58
CA CYS A 330 -8.18 32.75 -8.88
C CYS A 330 -9.55 33.03 -8.24
N ALA A 331 -10.64 32.49 -8.79
CA ALA A 331 -11.99 32.64 -8.25
C ALA A 331 -12.32 31.66 -7.10
N ALA A 332 -11.39 30.80 -6.69
CA ALA A 332 -11.60 29.89 -5.58
C ALA A 332 -11.81 30.68 -4.27
N PRO A 333 -12.81 30.34 -3.43
CA PRO A 333 -13.12 31.13 -2.23
C PRO A 333 -11.97 31.11 -1.23
N SER A 334 -11.46 32.28 -0.84
CA SER A 334 -10.51 32.46 0.26
C SER A 334 -11.25 32.77 1.57
N ASN A 335 -12.31 32.03 1.90
CA ASN A 335 -13.07 32.31 3.12
C ASN A 335 -12.27 31.84 4.35
N HIS A 336 -11.52 32.78 4.93
CA HIS A 336 -10.78 32.64 6.18
C HIS A 336 -11.67 32.62 7.45
N ALA A 337 -12.97 32.38 7.29
CA ALA A 337 -13.92 32.40 8.42
C ALA A 337 -13.76 31.18 9.34
N ASP A 338 -13.16 30.09 8.85
CA ASP A 338 -12.79 28.93 9.65
C ASP A 338 -11.35 29.05 10.17
N ASN A 339 -11.17 28.93 11.49
CA ASN A 339 -9.86 28.90 12.18
C ASN A 339 -9.02 27.64 11.85
N SER A 340 -9.38 26.87 10.81
CA SER A 340 -8.63 25.68 10.40
C SER A 340 -7.35 26.09 9.65
N PRO A 341 -6.18 25.56 10.00
CA PRO A 341 -4.93 25.80 9.27
C PRO A 341 -4.99 25.33 7.80
N PHE A 342 -5.97 24.51 7.44
CA PHE A 342 -6.18 24.01 6.07
C PHE A 342 -7.35 24.69 5.34
N ALA A 343 -7.99 25.72 5.91
CA ALA A 343 -9.21 26.31 5.33
C ALA A 343 -9.07 26.72 3.85
N GLY A 344 -7.95 27.34 3.47
CA GLY A 344 -7.68 27.71 2.08
C GLY A 344 -7.52 26.49 1.15
N LEU A 345 -6.88 25.42 1.63
CA LEU A 345 -6.71 24.17 0.89
C LEU A 345 -8.03 23.40 0.77
N ASP A 346 -8.84 23.39 1.84
CA ASP A 346 -10.16 22.75 1.86
C ASP A 346 -11.12 23.47 0.92
N ALA A 347 -11.14 24.80 0.94
CA ALA A 347 -11.93 25.59 -0.01
C ALA A 347 -11.52 25.31 -1.46
N PHE A 348 -10.23 25.09 -1.71
CA PHE A 348 -9.73 24.70 -3.02
C PHE A 348 -10.19 23.30 -3.44
N TYR A 349 -10.10 22.30 -2.56
CA TYR A 349 -10.64 20.97 -2.82
C TYR A 349 -12.16 20.99 -3.04
N MET A 350 -12.89 21.82 -2.30
CA MET A 350 -14.32 22.03 -2.53
C MET A 350 -14.60 22.58 -3.94
N VAL A 351 -13.76 23.48 -4.46
CA VAL A 351 -13.89 23.98 -5.84
C VAL A 351 -13.66 22.86 -6.85
N ILE A 352 -12.65 22.03 -6.67
CA ILE A 352 -12.41 20.86 -7.54
C ILE A 352 -13.63 19.96 -7.54
N MET A 353 -14.13 19.57 -6.36
CA MET A 353 -15.28 18.66 -6.23
C MET A 353 -16.57 19.26 -6.82
N ARG A 354 -16.81 20.56 -6.64
CA ARG A 354 -18.00 21.26 -7.18
C ARG A 354 -17.98 21.46 -8.69
N ARG A 355 -16.82 21.36 -9.34
CA ARG A 355 -16.70 21.45 -10.80
C ARG A 355 -16.98 20.14 -11.52
N ILE A 356 -16.99 19.03 -10.79
CA ILE A 356 -17.33 17.73 -11.36
C ILE A 356 -18.80 17.83 -11.82
N PRO A 357 -19.10 17.51 -13.10
CA PRO A 357 -20.46 17.51 -13.61
C PRO A 357 -21.39 16.67 -12.73
N SER A 358 -22.64 17.09 -12.55
CA SER A 358 -23.58 16.43 -11.62
C SER A 358 -23.89 14.98 -11.98
N ASP A 359 -23.80 14.63 -13.26
CA ASP A 359 -23.92 13.27 -13.79
C ASP A 359 -22.67 12.41 -13.57
N VAL A 360 -21.50 13.02 -13.46
CA VAL A 360 -20.20 12.34 -13.21
C VAL A 360 -19.88 12.21 -11.72
N LEU A 361 -20.34 13.16 -10.90
CA LEU A 361 -20.01 13.29 -9.48
C LEU A 361 -20.24 12.00 -8.66
N PRO A 362 -21.36 11.27 -8.80
CA PRO A 362 -21.56 10.03 -8.04
C PRO A 362 -20.46 8.99 -8.31
N THR A 363 -20.05 8.84 -9.57
CA THR A 363 -19.00 7.91 -9.98
C THR A 363 -17.62 8.37 -9.50
N ALA A 364 -17.36 9.68 -9.55
CA ALA A 364 -16.13 10.25 -8.99
C ALA A 364 -16.02 10.00 -7.47
N LEU A 365 -17.13 10.12 -6.73
CA LEU A 365 -17.17 9.82 -5.29
C LEU A 365 -16.98 8.34 -4.99
N LEU A 366 -17.53 7.44 -5.83
CA LEU A 366 -17.26 6.00 -5.73
C LEU A 366 -15.77 5.69 -5.94
N LEU A 367 -15.14 6.29 -6.94
CA LEU A 367 -13.69 6.17 -7.18
C LEU A 367 -12.88 6.69 -5.97
N CYS A 368 -13.21 7.87 -5.46
CA CYS A 368 -12.57 8.43 -4.26
C CYS A 368 -12.73 7.51 -3.04
N ARG A 369 -13.91 6.89 -2.88
CA ARG A 369 -14.17 5.91 -1.81
C ARG A 369 -13.31 4.65 -1.97
N LEU A 370 -13.20 4.10 -3.17
CA LEU A 370 -12.34 2.96 -3.47
C LEU A 370 -10.88 3.26 -3.14
N LEU A 371 -10.38 4.42 -3.58
CA LEU A 371 -9.01 4.86 -3.31
C LEU A 371 -8.76 5.05 -1.82
N CYS A 372 -9.72 5.59 -1.06
CA CYS A 372 -9.53 5.79 0.38
C CYS A 372 -9.51 4.46 1.17
N GLY A 373 -10.13 3.40 0.66
CA GLY A 373 -10.22 2.14 1.39
C GLY A 373 -10.99 2.26 2.72
N ASP A 374 -10.87 1.27 3.60
CA ASP A 374 -11.63 1.19 4.85
C ASP A 374 -10.88 1.66 6.10
N ASP A 375 -9.57 1.87 6.00
CA ASP A 375 -8.75 2.23 7.15
C ASP A 375 -8.19 3.65 6.98
N ALA A 376 -8.45 4.49 7.98
CA ALA A 376 -7.92 5.84 8.07
C ALA A 376 -6.38 5.86 8.08
N TYR A 377 -5.77 4.77 8.56
CA TYR A 377 -4.34 4.60 8.73
C TYR A 377 -3.66 3.92 7.52
N ALA A 378 -4.39 3.08 6.77
CA ALA A 378 -3.88 2.45 5.54
C ALA A 378 -3.88 3.38 4.31
N GLY A 379 -4.02 4.69 4.54
CA GLY A 379 -4.01 5.80 3.59
C GLY A 379 -4.06 5.45 2.10
N GLY A 380 -5.13 5.84 1.41
CA GLY A 380 -5.14 6.02 -0.04
C GLY A 380 -4.47 4.89 -0.85
N SER A 381 -5.09 3.71 -0.96
CA SER A 381 -4.49 2.59 -1.70
C SER A 381 -4.26 2.94 -3.17
N GLN A 382 -3.07 2.64 -3.69
CA GLN A 382 -2.82 2.57 -5.13
C GLN A 382 -3.78 1.55 -5.76
N GLY A 383 -4.68 2.03 -6.62
CA GLY A 383 -5.65 1.19 -7.31
C GLY A 383 -5.23 0.82 -8.72
N GLY A 384 -5.33 -0.44 -9.11
CA GLY A 384 -5.13 -0.86 -10.50
C GLY A 384 -6.22 -0.29 -11.41
N VAL A 385 -5.84 0.35 -12.52
CA VAL A 385 -6.77 0.99 -13.47
C VAL A 385 -7.84 0.00 -13.96
N ILE A 386 -7.44 -1.21 -14.34
CA ILE A 386 -8.37 -2.23 -14.84
C ILE A 386 -9.29 -2.75 -13.75
N LEU A 387 -8.77 -3.01 -12.56
CA LEU A 387 -9.59 -3.48 -11.45
C LEU A 387 -10.67 -2.46 -11.10
N TYR A 388 -10.29 -1.20 -10.92
CA TYR A 388 -11.22 -0.13 -10.56
C TYR A 388 -12.21 0.19 -11.68
N SER A 389 -11.81 0.06 -12.95
CA SER A 389 -12.73 0.18 -14.09
C SER A 389 -13.87 -0.84 -13.96
N ASN A 390 -13.52 -2.10 -13.65
CA ASN A 390 -14.50 -3.17 -13.54
C ASN A 390 -15.34 -3.09 -12.25
N GLU A 391 -14.74 -2.68 -11.14
CA GLU A 391 -15.46 -2.40 -9.88
C GLU A 391 -16.46 -1.26 -10.03
N LEU A 392 -16.13 -0.23 -10.80
CA LEU A 392 -17.03 0.89 -11.09
C LEU A 392 -18.01 0.59 -12.23
N ALA A 393 -17.87 -0.57 -12.88
CA ALA A 393 -18.60 -0.95 -14.09
C ALA A 393 -18.48 0.08 -15.24
N LEU A 394 -17.28 0.66 -15.40
CA LEU A 394 -16.92 1.64 -16.42
C LEU A 394 -15.87 1.06 -17.36
N SER A 395 -15.94 1.31 -18.66
CA SER A 395 -14.80 1.12 -19.57
C SER A 395 -13.56 1.88 -19.06
N GLU A 396 -12.37 1.47 -19.49
CA GLU A 396 -11.15 2.21 -19.14
C GLU A 396 -11.22 3.68 -19.60
N ILE A 397 -11.82 3.94 -20.77
CA ILE A 397 -11.99 5.29 -21.32
C ILE A 397 -12.91 6.13 -20.40
N GLU A 398 -14.02 5.55 -19.94
CA GLU A 398 -14.91 6.21 -19.00
C GLU A 398 -14.22 6.47 -17.66
N LEU A 399 -13.46 5.51 -17.11
CA LEU A 399 -12.70 5.74 -15.88
C LEU A 399 -11.70 6.88 -16.04
N ARG A 400 -10.98 6.93 -17.16
CA ARG A 400 -10.05 8.03 -17.49
C ARG A 400 -10.79 9.36 -17.59
N ALA A 401 -11.97 9.39 -18.18
CA ALA A 401 -12.81 10.58 -18.25
C ALA A 401 -13.20 11.06 -16.84
N VAL A 402 -13.64 10.16 -15.95
CA VAL A 402 -13.91 10.49 -14.53
C VAL A 402 -12.66 11.05 -13.86
N CYS A 403 -11.50 10.38 -14.01
CA CYS A 403 -10.25 10.81 -13.40
C CYS A 403 -9.77 12.18 -13.95
N SER A 404 -10.10 12.52 -15.20
CA SER A 404 -9.72 13.81 -15.80
C SER A 404 -10.32 15.00 -15.04
N HIS A 405 -11.52 14.85 -14.46
CA HIS A 405 -12.13 15.87 -13.60
C HIS A 405 -11.45 16.02 -12.22
N LEU A 406 -10.66 15.02 -11.82
CA LEU A 406 -9.93 14.97 -10.55
C LEU A 406 -8.40 15.06 -10.75
N SER A 407 -7.94 15.32 -11.97
CA SER A 407 -6.52 15.33 -12.37
C SER A 407 -5.63 16.34 -11.62
N ALA A 408 -6.23 17.29 -10.91
CA ALA A 408 -5.53 18.19 -9.99
C ALA A 408 -5.02 17.45 -8.73
N VAL A 409 -5.76 16.43 -8.28
CA VAL A 409 -5.56 15.72 -7.00
C VAL A 409 -5.33 14.23 -7.15
N LEU A 410 -5.59 13.66 -8.34
CA LEU A 410 -5.31 12.28 -8.70
C LEU A 410 -4.18 12.22 -9.73
N HIS A 411 -3.34 11.19 -9.61
CA HIS A 411 -2.39 10.79 -10.62
C HIS A 411 -2.86 9.47 -11.25
N ILE A 412 -2.73 9.37 -12.57
CA ILE A 412 -2.91 8.12 -13.31
C ILE A 412 -1.56 7.81 -13.94
N HIS A 413 -0.87 6.80 -13.40
CA HIS A 413 0.36 6.31 -13.99
C HIS A 413 0.05 5.14 -14.92
N LEU A 414 0.38 5.26 -16.20
CA LEU A 414 0.22 4.18 -17.16
C LEU A 414 1.52 3.42 -17.25
N HIS A 415 1.47 2.13 -16.94
CA HIS A 415 2.63 1.27 -17.17
C HIS A 415 2.81 1.06 -18.68
N SER A 416 3.98 1.44 -19.20
CA SER A 416 4.39 1.22 -20.58
C SER A 416 4.70 -0.24 -20.89
N ASP A 417 4.86 -1.07 -19.86
CA ASP A 417 5.20 -2.47 -20.01
C ASP A 417 4.06 -3.20 -20.72
N SER A 418 4.35 -3.75 -21.90
CA SER A 418 3.42 -4.66 -22.56
C SER A 418 3.18 -5.84 -21.62
N PHE A 419 1.94 -5.98 -21.15
CA PHE A 419 1.53 -7.17 -20.42
C PHE A 419 1.74 -8.39 -21.34
N ASP A 420 2.86 -9.08 -21.13
CA ASP A 420 3.16 -10.30 -21.85
C ASP A 420 2.36 -11.43 -21.21
N SER A 421 1.23 -11.75 -21.85
CA SER A 421 0.34 -12.79 -21.36
C SER A 421 0.91 -14.21 -21.55
N THR A 422 1.96 -14.37 -22.38
CA THR A 422 2.57 -15.67 -22.68
C THR A 422 3.38 -16.23 -21.50
N GLN A 423 3.82 -15.37 -20.57
CA GLN A 423 4.54 -15.79 -19.36
C GLN A 423 3.68 -16.65 -18.40
N PHE A 424 2.36 -16.67 -18.56
CA PHE A 424 1.43 -17.37 -17.66
C PHE A 424 0.96 -18.75 -18.17
N GLY A 425 1.53 -19.28 -19.25
CA GLY A 425 1.20 -20.62 -19.79
C GLY A 425 0.05 -20.61 -20.82
N ASP A 426 -0.75 -21.70 -20.90
CA ASP A 426 -1.84 -21.86 -21.88
C ASP A 426 -2.93 -20.79 -21.69
N THR A 427 -2.82 -19.73 -22.51
CA THR A 427 -3.63 -18.50 -22.47
C THR A 427 -5.07 -18.69 -22.93
N ASN A 428 -5.40 -19.86 -23.50
CA ASN A 428 -6.72 -20.18 -24.04
C ASN A 428 -7.58 -20.98 -23.07
N ARG A 429 -7.07 -21.33 -21.89
CA ARG A 429 -7.83 -22.05 -20.88
C ARG A 429 -8.33 -21.11 -19.77
N PRO A 430 -9.54 -21.35 -19.24
CA PRO A 430 -10.07 -20.56 -18.14
C PRO A 430 -9.35 -20.91 -16.82
N PHE A 431 -9.52 -20.04 -15.82
CA PHE A 431 -8.75 -20.09 -14.57
C PHE A 431 -8.83 -21.43 -13.81
N GLN A 432 -9.88 -22.24 -14.02
CA GLN A 432 -10.03 -23.53 -13.34
C GLN A 432 -8.97 -24.56 -13.74
N HIS A 433 -8.34 -24.39 -14.90
CA HIS A 433 -7.32 -25.30 -15.43
C HIS A 433 -5.90 -24.73 -15.36
N ALA A 434 -5.74 -23.52 -14.82
CA ALA A 434 -4.46 -22.85 -14.74
C ALA A 434 -3.63 -23.31 -13.53
N ASN A 435 -2.31 -23.20 -13.65
CA ASN A 435 -1.41 -23.46 -12.54
C ASN A 435 -1.66 -22.43 -11.42
N PRO A 436 -1.92 -22.86 -10.17
CA PRO A 436 -2.16 -21.96 -9.06
C PRO A 436 -1.07 -20.89 -8.83
N ALA A 437 0.21 -21.19 -9.12
CA ALA A 437 1.28 -20.19 -9.05
C ALA A 437 1.12 -19.07 -10.09
N ALA A 438 0.69 -19.40 -11.32
CA ALA A 438 0.40 -18.42 -12.36
C ALA A 438 -0.79 -17.54 -11.98
N ILE A 439 -1.83 -18.11 -11.35
CA ILE A 439 -2.98 -17.35 -10.82
C ILE A 439 -2.54 -16.33 -9.77
N LYS A 440 -1.63 -16.71 -8.86
CA LYS A 440 -1.10 -15.82 -7.83
C LYS A 440 -0.37 -14.61 -8.44
N GLU A 441 0.58 -14.87 -9.34
CA GLU A 441 1.36 -13.80 -9.98
C GLU A 441 0.44 -12.88 -10.81
N LEU A 442 -0.50 -13.46 -11.55
CA LEU A 442 -1.47 -12.71 -12.34
C LEU A 442 -2.41 -11.88 -11.47
N ARG A 443 -2.86 -12.40 -10.32
CA ARG A 443 -3.67 -11.66 -9.34
C ARG A 443 -2.91 -10.44 -8.83
N ILE A 444 -1.63 -10.59 -8.46
CA ILE A 444 -0.79 -9.46 -8.01
C ILE A 444 -0.67 -8.42 -9.13
N HIS A 445 -0.46 -8.87 -10.36
CA HIS A 445 -0.37 -7.97 -11.52
C HIS A 445 -1.70 -7.24 -11.79
N ILE A 446 -2.84 -7.94 -11.76
CA ILE A 446 -4.18 -7.33 -11.94
C ILE A 446 -4.47 -6.30 -10.86
N LEU A 447 -4.19 -6.63 -9.59
CA LEU A 447 -4.50 -5.75 -8.47
C LEU A 447 -3.66 -4.46 -8.48
N ARG A 448 -2.42 -4.50 -8.99
CA ARG A 448 -1.45 -3.41 -8.81
C ARG A 448 -0.89 -2.78 -10.09
N ARG A 449 -0.88 -3.50 -11.21
CA ARG A 449 -0.07 -3.13 -12.40
C ARG A 449 -0.83 -3.13 -13.71
N LEU A 450 -1.85 -3.98 -13.87
CA LEU A 450 -2.53 -4.12 -15.15
C LEU A 450 -3.25 -2.82 -15.55
N GLY A 451 -2.90 -2.27 -16.71
CA GLY A 451 -3.45 -1.02 -17.27
C GLY A 451 -2.97 0.26 -16.59
N GLY A 452 -2.06 0.17 -15.62
CA GLY A 452 -1.61 1.31 -14.83
C GLY A 452 -2.17 1.35 -13.42
N SER A 453 -1.90 2.45 -12.73
CA SER A 453 -2.33 2.70 -11.36
C SER A 453 -2.91 4.10 -11.17
N ILE A 454 -3.82 4.22 -10.21
CA ILE A 454 -4.48 5.47 -9.81
C ILE A 454 -4.23 5.68 -8.33
N TYR A 455 -3.83 6.90 -7.96
CA TYR A 455 -3.56 7.24 -6.57
C TYR A 455 -3.67 8.76 -6.33
N PHE A 456 -3.77 9.14 -5.05
CA PHE A 456 -3.81 10.55 -4.66
C PHE A 456 -2.44 11.18 -4.83
N TYR A 457 -2.40 12.43 -5.34
CA TYR A 457 -1.14 13.16 -5.42
C TYR A 457 -0.55 13.44 -4.03
N HIS A 458 -1.41 13.67 -3.04
CA HIS A 458 -0.98 13.97 -1.68
C HIS A 458 -2.01 13.47 -0.67
N LYS A 459 -1.55 12.93 0.47
CA LYS A 459 -2.39 12.44 1.57
C LYS A 459 -3.40 13.48 2.08
N SER A 460 -3.15 14.77 1.92
CA SER A 460 -4.08 15.83 2.35
C SER A 460 -5.45 15.80 1.67
N PHE A 461 -5.53 15.33 0.42
CA PHE A 461 -6.83 15.19 -0.25
C PHE A 461 -7.60 13.98 0.28
N PHE A 462 -6.89 12.89 0.59
CA PHE A 462 -7.45 11.79 1.38
C PHE A 462 -7.97 12.30 2.72
N ASP A 463 -7.17 13.06 3.48
CA ASP A 463 -7.58 13.59 4.79
C ASP A 463 -8.81 14.49 4.69
N PHE A 464 -8.92 15.27 3.60
CA PHE A 464 -10.08 16.11 3.31
C PHE A 464 -11.32 15.25 3.06
N LEU A 465 -11.25 14.27 2.16
CA LEU A 465 -12.36 13.36 1.83
C LEU A 465 -12.77 12.51 3.04
N TRP A 466 -11.81 12.17 3.89
CA TRP A 466 -12.03 11.37 5.08
C TRP A 466 -12.70 12.19 6.18
N ASP A 467 -12.40 13.47 6.35
CA ASP A 467 -12.98 14.27 7.42
C ASP A 467 -14.31 14.96 7.01
N PRO A 468 -15.47 14.58 7.60
CA PRO A 468 -16.76 15.18 7.27
C PRO A 468 -16.84 16.66 7.65
N THR A 469 -16.02 17.13 8.60
CA THR A 469 -15.96 18.56 8.95
C THR A 469 -15.28 19.40 7.87
N ARG A 470 -14.42 18.77 7.05
CA ARG A 470 -13.67 19.44 5.98
C ARG A 470 -14.35 19.31 4.62
N SER A 471 -14.82 18.10 4.26
CA SER A 471 -15.39 17.82 2.93
C SER A 471 -16.92 17.89 2.86
N GLY A 472 -17.61 17.95 4.00
CA GLY A 472 -19.07 18.04 4.05
C GLY A 472 -19.76 16.95 3.24
N THR A 473 -20.52 17.33 2.21
CA THR A 473 -21.27 16.42 1.34
C THR A 473 -20.39 15.51 0.48
N PHE A 474 -19.10 15.81 0.33
CA PHE A 474 -18.16 15.00 -0.44
C PHE A 474 -17.43 13.95 0.42
N CYS A 475 -17.75 13.89 1.72
CA CYS A 475 -17.10 12.96 2.64
C CYS A 475 -17.39 11.50 2.27
N VAL A 476 -16.32 10.74 1.97
CA VAL A 476 -16.43 9.37 1.47
C VAL A 476 -16.81 8.36 2.56
N ARG A 477 -16.64 8.71 3.84
CA ARG A 477 -17.03 7.85 4.98
C ARG A 477 -18.39 8.21 5.60
N SER A 478 -19.12 9.16 5.00
CA SER A 478 -20.45 9.53 5.49
C SER A 478 -21.44 8.38 5.29
N SER A 479 -22.40 8.20 6.21
CA SER A 479 -23.42 7.13 6.09
C SER A 479 -24.14 7.13 4.72
N PRO A 480 -24.54 8.30 4.16
CA PRO A 480 -25.14 8.34 2.82
C PRO A 480 -24.21 7.79 1.73
N MET A 481 -22.92 8.18 1.74
CA MET A 481 -21.97 7.72 0.73
C MET A 481 -21.67 6.22 0.88
N LEU A 482 -21.57 5.72 2.12
CA LEU A 482 -21.40 4.30 2.40
C LEU A 482 -22.57 3.46 1.87
N ASN A 483 -23.81 3.96 1.97
CA ASN A 483 -24.98 3.31 1.38
C ASN A 483 -24.96 3.31 -0.16
N VAL A 484 -24.53 4.41 -0.79
CA VAL A 484 -24.33 4.48 -2.24
C VAL A 484 -23.28 3.46 -2.70
N TYR A 485 -22.14 3.40 -2.00
CA TYR A 485 -21.07 2.45 -2.26
C TYR A 485 -21.55 1.01 -2.13
N TYR A 486 -22.20 0.67 -1.01
CA TYR A 486 -22.75 -0.68 -0.79
C TYR A 486 -23.74 -1.09 -1.89
N LYS A 487 -24.67 -0.19 -2.25
CA LYS A 487 -25.66 -0.44 -3.31
C LYS A 487 -24.99 -0.65 -4.68
N HIS A 488 -23.92 0.08 -4.96
CA HIS A 488 -23.13 -0.09 -6.17
C HIS A 488 -22.42 -1.44 -6.18
N SER A 489 -21.66 -1.76 -5.13
CA SER A 489 -20.96 -3.05 -4.97
C SER A 489 -21.93 -4.23 -5.07
N LEU A 490 -23.15 -4.11 -4.55
CA LEU A 490 -24.16 -5.16 -4.67
C LEU A 490 -24.61 -5.40 -6.12
N LYS A 491 -24.73 -4.34 -6.94
CA LYS A 491 -25.05 -4.47 -8.37
C LYS A 491 -23.92 -5.17 -9.12
N VAL A 492 -22.67 -4.79 -8.82
CA VAL A 492 -21.46 -5.40 -9.38
C VAL A 492 -21.42 -6.87 -9.00
N LEU A 493 -21.60 -7.19 -7.71
CA LEU A 493 -21.65 -8.56 -7.20
C LEU A 493 -22.68 -9.41 -7.94
N VAL A 494 -23.93 -8.94 -8.09
CA VAL A 494 -24.98 -9.66 -8.82
C VAL A 494 -24.57 -9.91 -10.28
N LYS A 495 -24.06 -8.88 -10.96
CA LYS A 495 -23.62 -8.98 -12.37
C LYS A 495 -22.53 -10.05 -12.55
N TYR A 496 -21.53 -10.07 -11.67
CA TYR A 496 -20.44 -11.04 -11.77
C TYR A 496 -20.83 -12.43 -11.27
N GLU A 497 -21.74 -12.55 -10.29
CA GLU A 497 -22.27 -13.84 -9.85
C GLU A 497 -22.97 -14.61 -10.99
N GLU A 498 -23.68 -13.89 -11.87
CA GLU A 498 -24.33 -14.46 -13.06
C GLU A 498 -23.32 -15.03 -14.06
N SER A 499 -22.10 -14.50 -14.08
CA SER A 499 -21.03 -15.00 -14.96
C SER A 499 -20.55 -16.41 -14.61
N TYR A 500 -20.92 -16.94 -13.44
CA TYR A 500 -20.52 -18.27 -12.99
C TYR A 500 -21.72 -19.22 -12.83
N SER A 501 -21.54 -20.48 -13.21
CA SER A 501 -22.47 -21.57 -12.93
C SER A 501 -21.73 -22.85 -12.53
N PHE A 502 -22.41 -23.73 -11.80
CA PHE A 502 -21.86 -25.03 -11.48
C PHE A 502 -22.03 -26.01 -12.65
N ARG A 503 -20.95 -26.66 -13.05
CA ARG A 503 -20.95 -27.88 -13.89
C ARG A 503 -20.51 -29.05 -13.01
N GLY A 504 -21.47 -29.81 -12.50
CA GLY A 504 -21.19 -30.78 -11.43
C GLY A 504 -20.75 -30.06 -10.14
N SER A 505 -19.56 -30.41 -9.63
CA SER A 505 -18.94 -29.76 -8.47
C SER A 505 -18.03 -28.58 -8.83
N GLU A 506 -17.80 -28.31 -10.13
CA GLU A 506 -16.88 -27.27 -10.58
C GLU A 506 -17.61 -25.96 -10.87
N LEU A 507 -17.02 -24.85 -10.42
CA LEU A 507 -17.49 -23.51 -10.77
C LEU A 507 -16.90 -23.12 -12.13
N ALA A 508 -17.73 -23.08 -13.15
CA ALA A 508 -17.38 -22.72 -14.51
C ALA A 508 -18.00 -21.37 -14.90
N LEU A 509 -17.52 -20.76 -15.98
CA LEU A 509 -18.26 -19.66 -16.60
C LEU A 509 -19.61 -20.16 -17.12
N ALA A 510 -20.66 -19.37 -16.87
CA ALA A 510 -22.03 -19.71 -17.23
C ALA A 510 -22.19 -19.81 -18.76
N HIS A 511 -22.88 -20.85 -19.21
CA HIS A 511 -23.18 -21.05 -20.64
C HIS A 511 -24.26 -20.07 -21.12
N GLY A 512 -24.10 -19.52 -22.33
CA GLY A 512 -25.15 -18.76 -23.01
C GLY A 512 -25.27 -17.28 -22.61
N LEU A 513 -24.35 -16.77 -21.78
CA LEU A 513 -24.16 -15.32 -21.67
C LEU A 513 -23.49 -14.81 -22.96
N PRO A 514 -23.81 -13.59 -23.44
CA PRO A 514 -23.03 -12.90 -24.48
C PRO A 514 -21.55 -12.97 -24.12
N ASP A 515 -20.67 -12.96 -25.14
CA ASP A 515 -19.22 -13.13 -25.00
C ASP A 515 -18.74 -12.64 -23.64
N SER A 516 -18.19 -13.55 -22.84
CA SER A 516 -17.91 -13.25 -21.45
C SER A 516 -16.92 -12.06 -21.32
N ALA A 517 -16.16 -11.75 -22.38
CA ALA A 517 -15.35 -10.55 -22.52
C ALA A 517 -16.18 -9.24 -22.62
N SER A 518 -17.39 -9.26 -23.17
CA SER A 518 -18.26 -8.08 -23.32
C SER A 518 -18.82 -7.55 -21.99
N SER A 519 -18.69 -8.31 -20.90
CA SER A 519 -19.08 -7.90 -19.55
C SER A 519 -17.99 -7.09 -18.82
N LEU A 520 -16.75 -7.19 -19.32
CA LEU A 520 -15.56 -6.56 -18.77
C LEU A 520 -15.26 -5.24 -19.49
N SER A 521 -14.76 -4.30 -18.71
CA SER A 521 -14.27 -3.01 -19.18
C SER A 521 -12.90 -3.08 -19.88
N TRP A 522 -12.36 -4.29 -19.97
CA TRP A 522 -11.06 -4.61 -20.54
C TRP A 522 -11.08 -6.01 -21.15
N PRO A 523 -11.00 -6.14 -22.48
CA PRO A 523 -10.79 -7.44 -23.12
C PRO A 523 -9.30 -7.63 -23.41
N TYR A 524 -8.71 -8.70 -22.87
CA TYR A 524 -7.57 -9.34 -23.54
C TYR A 524 -8.10 -10.54 -24.32
N THR A 525 -7.39 -10.96 -25.37
CA THR A 525 -7.64 -12.24 -26.08
C THR A 525 -7.29 -13.47 -25.23
N ASN A 526 -6.98 -13.29 -23.94
CA ASN A 526 -6.47 -14.29 -23.03
C ASN A 526 -7.54 -14.60 -21.99
N GLU A 527 -8.05 -15.82 -22.06
CA GLU A 527 -9.18 -16.27 -21.24
C GLU A 527 -8.78 -16.43 -19.76
N LEU A 528 -7.53 -16.78 -19.47
CA LEU A 528 -7.02 -16.86 -18.11
C LEU A 528 -7.06 -15.49 -17.41
N VAL A 529 -6.61 -14.43 -18.09
CA VAL A 529 -6.61 -13.06 -17.56
C VAL A 529 -8.03 -12.58 -17.29
N ASN A 530 -8.92 -12.76 -18.27
CA ASN A 530 -10.33 -12.38 -18.13
C ASN A 530 -10.98 -13.11 -16.96
N SER A 531 -10.72 -14.41 -16.83
CA SER A 531 -11.23 -15.24 -15.75
C SER A 531 -10.70 -14.83 -14.37
N VAL A 532 -9.41 -14.54 -14.22
CA VAL A 532 -8.83 -14.09 -12.94
C VAL A 532 -9.32 -12.70 -12.56
N LEU A 533 -9.42 -11.77 -13.52
CA LEU A 533 -9.96 -10.43 -13.29
C LEU A 533 -11.39 -10.47 -12.77
N LYS A 534 -12.28 -11.25 -13.40
CA LYS A 534 -13.65 -11.47 -12.92
C LYS A 534 -13.67 -12.02 -11.50
N SER A 535 -12.81 -12.99 -11.23
CA SER A 535 -12.72 -13.64 -9.93
C SER A 535 -12.29 -12.65 -8.85
N CYS A 536 -11.36 -11.74 -9.16
CA CYS A 536 -10.92 -10.67 -8.26
C CYS A 536 -12.03 -9.64 -8.01
N VAL A 537 -12.76 -9.24 -9.05
CA VAL A 537 -13.85 -8.25 -8.93
C VAL A 537 -15.03 -8.82 -8.14
N TYR A 538 -15.37 -10.09 -8.40
CA TYR A 538 -16.39 -10.80 -7.63
C TYR A 538 -16.01 -10.95 -6.16
N ASP A 539 -14.76 -11.35 -5.86
CA ASP A 539 -14.20 -11.47 -4.50
C ASP A 539 -14.29 -10.13 -3.74
N TRP A 540 -13.82 -9.04 -4.34
CA TRP A 540 -13.86 -7.71 -3.74
C TRP A 540 -15.29 -7.25 -3.45
N ALA A 541 -16.18 -7.33 -4.44
CA ALA A 541 -17.58 -6.92 -4.28
C ALA A 541 -18.30 -7.79 -3.24
N PHE A 542 -18.00 -9.09 -3.20
CA PHE A 542 -18.55 -10.01 -2.19
C PHE A 542 -18.10 -9.61 -0.79
N GLU A 543 -16.79 -9.47 -0.54
CA GLU A 543 -16.27 -9.10 0.79
C GLU A 543 -16.76 -7.73 1.25
N THR A 544 -16.87 -6.76 0.32
CA THR A 544 -17.49 -5.45 0.60
C THR A 544 -18.94 -5.61 1.05
N CYS A 545 -19.74 -6.38 0.33
CA CYS A 545 -21.14 -6.58 0.68
C CYS A 545 -21.34 -7.49 1.89
N PHE A 546 -20.41 -8.39 2.19
CA PHE A 546 -20.58 -9.39 3.24
C PHE A 546 -20.23 -8.86 4.64
N ASN A 547 -19.34 -7.87 4.75
CA ASN A 547 -18.96 -7.27 6.02
C ASN A 547 -19.83 -6.05 6.39
N PHE A 548 -21.11 -6.27 6.75
CA PHE A 548 -22.05 -5.17 7.07
C PHE A 548 -21.64 -4.31 8.28
N GLY A 549 -20.71 -4.79 9.11
CA GLY A 549 -20.20 -4.05 10.27
C GLY A 549 -19.62 -2.69 9.89
N ARG A 550 -19.15 -2.56 8.63
CA ARG A 550 -18.64 -1.33 8.03
C ARG A 550 -19.74 -0.30 7.69
N PHE A 551 -21.00 -0.73 7.66
CA PHE A 551 -22.12 0.05 7.13
C PHE A 551 -23.24 0.10 8.18
N PRO A 552 -23.25 1.10 9.07
CA PRO A 552 -24.18 1.13 10.21
C PRO A 552 -25.66 1.29 9.81
N GLU A 553 -25.95 1.75 8.59
CA GLU A 553 -27.29 2.17 8.15
C GLU A 553 -27.71 1.56 6.79
N ILE A 554 -27.35 0.30 6.51
CA ILE A 554 -27.78 -0.36 5.26
C ILE A 554 -29.31 -0.49 5.21
N GLU A 555 -29.89 -0.04 4.10
CA GLU A 555 -31.30 -0.25 3.79
C GLU A 555 -31.65 -1.75 3.75
N ARG A 556 -32.56 -2.20 4.63
CA ARG A 556 -33.00 -3.60 4.71
C ARG A 556 -33.33 -4.28 3.37
N PRO A 557 -33.96 -3.62 2.38
CA PRO A 557 -34.21 -4.23 1.07
C PRO A 557 -32.95 -4.69 0.34
N LEU A 558 -31.80 -4.02 0.53
CA LEU A 558 -30.54 -4.40 -0.10
C LEU A 558 -30.00 -5.73 0.46
N LEU A 559 -30.37 -6.10 1.68
CA LEU A 559 -29.97 -7.36 2.32
C LEU A 559 -30.73 -8.58 1.77
N ARG A 560 -31.88 -8.37 1.10
CA ARG A 560 -32.65 -9.47 0.47
C ARG A 560 -31.89 -10.19 -0.64
N TYR A 561 -30.80 -9.61 -1.14
CA TYR A 561 -29.92 -10.32 -2.07
C TYR A 561 -29.42 -11.65 -1.49
N PHE A 562 -29.08 -11.69 -0.19
CA PHE A 562 -28.53 -12.89 0.43
C PHE A 562 -29.55 -14.03 0.59
N ASP A 563 -30.85 -13.74 0.49
CA ASP A 563 -31.90 -14.76 0.49
C ASP A 563 -31.77 -15.71 -0.73
N ARG A 564 -31.22 -15.21 -1.84
CA ARG A 564 -31.11 -15.93 -3.11
C ARG A 564 -29.67 -16.26 -3.54
N ALA A 565 -28.68 -15.64 -2.90
CA ALA A 565 -27.26 -15.80 -3.21
C ALA A 565 -26.81 -17.26 -3.11
N ASP A 566 -25.91 -17.69 -4.00
CA ASP A 566 -25.28 -19.00 -3.92
C ASP A 566 -23.90 -18.91 -3.28
N PHE A 567 -23.86 -19.03 -1.95
CA PHE A 567 -22.63 -18.92 -1.15
C PHE A 567 -21.56 -19.96 -1.51
N ARG A 568 -21.93 -21.03 -2.22
CA ARG A 568 -20.96 -22.00 -2.75
C ARG A 568 -20.10 -21.38 -3.85
N LYS A 569 -20.62 -20.41 -4.61
CA LYS A 569 -19.86 -19.70 -5.64
C LYS A 569 -18.73 -18.86 -5.00
N ALA A 570 -19.08 -18.06 -3.98
CA ALA A 570 -18.11 -17.30 -3.18
C ALA A 570 -17.01 -18.21 -2.62
N LEU A 571 -17.38 -19.25 -1.86
CA LEU A 571 -16.40 -20.19 -1.31
C LEU A 571 -15.50 -20.81 -2.39
N ARG A 572 -16.06 -21.18 -3.55
CA ARG A 572 -15.29 -21.80 -4.62
C ARG A 572 -14.35 -20.81 -5.32
N ASN A 573 -14.76 -19.56 -5.45
CA ASN A 573 -13.93 -18.48 -5.96
C ASN A 573 -12.73 -18.22 -5.03
N ASP A 574 -12.99 -18.01 -3.74
CA ASP A 574 -11.96 -17.75 -2.72
C ASP A 574 -10.95 -18.91 -2.66
N THR A 575 -11.47 -20.14 -2.60
CA THR A 575 -10.60 -21.32 -2.51
C THR A 575 -9.69 -21.47 -3.73
N MET A 576 -10.11 -21.03 -4.91
CA MET A 576 -9.29 -21.05 -6.12
C MET A 576 -8.25 -19.92 -6.16
N LEU A 577 -8.64 -18.69 -5.79
CA LEU A 577 -7.71 -17.55 -5.70
C LEU A 577 -6.60 -17.82 -4.66
N TYR A 578 -6.91 -18.58 -3.61
CA TYR A 578 -5.96 -18.93 -2.55
C TYR A 578 -5.23 -20.28 -2.77
N ALA A 579 -5.73 -21.18 -3.64
CA ALA A 579 -5.13 -22.49 -3.89
C ALA A 579 -3.67 -22.44 -4.37
N GLY A 580 -3.22 -21.31 -4.94
CA GLY A 580 -1.85 -21.10 -5.41
C GLY A 580 -0.83 -20.73 -4.37
N HIS A 581 -1.26 -20.56 -3.13
CA HIS A 581 -0.39 -20.26 -2.04
C HIS A 581 0.03 -21.58 -1.40
N SER A 582 1.29 -21.96 -1.58
CA SER A 582 1.91 -23.09 -0.86
C SER A 582 1.98 -22.85 0.67
N GLY A 583 1.54 -21.68 1.14
CA GLY A 583 1.46 -21.27 2.54
C GLY A 583 0.21 -20.43 2.83
N PHE A 584 0.33 -19.50 3.78
CA PHE A 584 -0.78 -18.67 4.26
C PHE A 584 -0.97 -17.43 3.39
N VAL A 585 -2.21 -17.00 3.22
CA VAL A 585 -2.57 -15.74 2.56
C VAL A 585 -3.01 -14.77 3.64
N ASN A 586 -2.53 -13.53 3.61
CA ASN A 586 -3.09 -12.52 4.49
C ASN A 586 -4.49 -12.17 4.01
N ALA A 587 -5.43 -12.17 4.95
CA ALA A 587 -6.83 -11.87 4.69
C ALA A 587 -7.37 -11.04 5.85
N ILE A 588 -8.34 -10.19 5.57
CA ILE A 588 -9.02 -9.40 6.58
C ILE A 588 -10.40 -9.99 6.74
N ARG A 589 -10.77 -10.35 7.97
CA ARG A 589 -12.15 -10.69 8.32
C ARG A 589 -12.53 -10.02 9.61
N TRP A 590 -13.77 -9.55 9.70
CA TRP A 590 -14.27 -8.86 10.88
C TRP A 590 -13.41 -7.63 11.23
N ASP A 591 -12.91 -6.93 10.21
CA ASP A 591 -11.99 -5.80 10.32
C ASP A 591 -10.68 -6.12 11.06
N CYS A 592 -10.27 -7.39 11.01
CA CYS A 592 -9.04 -7.88 11.64
C CYS A 592 -8.15 -8.58 10.62
N ASP A 593 -6.87 -8.22 10.62
CA ASP A 593 -5.85 -8.97 9.89
C ASP A 593 -5.69 -10.37 10.46
N GLY A 594 -5.72 -11.35 9.56
CA GLY A 594 -5.44 -12.73 9.88
C GLY A 594 -4.86 -13.47 8.69
N HIS A 595 -4.84 -14.78 8.83
CA HIS A 595 -4.31 -15.69 7.83
C HIS A 595 -5.45 -16.54 7.30
N SER A 596 -5.54 -16.67 5.99
CA SER A 596 -6.39 -17.64 5.30
C SER A 596 -5.54 -18.74 4.68
N ARG A 597 -6.09 -19.96 4.64
CA ARG A 597 -5.52 -21.10 3.93
C ARG A 597 -6.63 -21.96 3.37
N VAL A 598 -6.37 -22.56 2.22
CA VAL A 598 -7.26 -23.56 1.63
C VAL A 598 -6.70 -24.95 1.87
N SER A 599 -7.54 -25.83 2.41
CA SER A 599 -7.22 -27.24 2.58
C SER A 599 -8.45 -28.06 2.23
N ARG A 600 -8.32 -28.98 1.27
CA ARG A 600 -9.41 -29.87 0.83
C ARG A 600 -10.72 -29.11 0.50
N GLY A 601 -10.60 -28.04 -0.29
CA GLY A 601 -11.75 -27.20 -0.67
C GLY A 601 -12.44 -26.47 0.50
N THR A 602 -11.85 -26.51 1.70
CA THR A 602 -12.27 -25.75 2.88
C THR A 602 -11.38 -24.55 3.02
N GLU A 603 -11.99 -23.38 3.19
CA GLU A 603 -11.28 -22.17 3.57
C GLU A 603 -11.17 -22.11 5.09
N LEU A 604 -9.97 -21.89 5.60
CA LEU A 604 -9.62 -21.84 7.01
C LEU A 604 -9.07 -20.46 7.30
N PHE A 605 -9.52 -19.80 8.36
CA PHE A 605 -9.03 -18.48 8.72
C PHE A 605 -8.66 -18.40 10.20
N ARG A 606 -7.61 -17.64 10.53
CA ARG A 606 -7.11 -17.44 11.89
C ARG A 606 -6.69 -15.99 12.11
N VAL A 607 -7.13 -15.40 13.22
CA VAL A 607 -6.50 -14.22 13.82
C VAL A 607 -5.57 -14.69 14.95
N PRO A 608 -4.25 -14.48 14.84
CA PRO A 608 -3.31 -14.83 15.89
C PRO A 608 -3.38 -13.84 17.06
N ARG A 609 -2.74 -14.22 18.17
CA ARG A 609 -2.86 -13.54 19.47
C ARG A 609 -2.47 -12.07 19.48
N ASP A 610 -1.40 -11.76 18.79
CA ASP A 610 -0.88 -10.40 18.66
C ASP A 610 -1.86 -9.49 17.93
N ARG A 611 -2.58 -9.98 16.91
CA ARG A 611 -3.63 -9.20 16.23
C ARG A 611 -4.94 -9.18 17.00
N PHE A 612 -5.32 -10.31 17.59
CA PHE A 612 -6.57 -10.43 18.32
C PHE A 612 -6.69 -9.35 19.41
N ARG A 613 -5.60 -9.07 20.13
CA ARG A 613 -5.56 -8.02 21.17
C ARG A 613 -5.68 -6.60 20.64
N VAL A 614 -5.23 -6.36 19.42
CA VAL A 614 -5.10 -5.02 18.85
C VAL A 614 -6.36 -4.65 18.06
N SER A 615 -6.88 -5.58 17.25
CA SER A 615 -7.93 -5.28 16.27
C SER A 615 -9.24 -6.04 16.45
N PHE A 616 -9.26 -7.17 17.18
CA PHE A 616 -10.49 -7.98 17.27
C PHE A 616 -11.54 -7.40 18.20
N ASP A 617 -12.52 -6.72 17.61
CA ASP A 617 -13.67 -6.16 18.29
C ASP A 617 -14.79 -7.20 18.43
N VAL A 618 -14.80 -7.88 19.57
CA VAL A 618 -15.82 -8.89 19.91
C VAL A 618 -17.23 -8.30 19.99
N VAL A 619 -17.38 -7.01 20.32
CA VAL A 619 -18.68 -6.36 20.43
C VAL A 619 -19.27 -6.16 19.03
N LYS A 620 -18.47 -5.64 18.10
CA LYS A 620 -18.85 -5.55 16.67
C LYS A 620 -19.13 -6.92 16.07
N PHE A 621 -18.26 -7.89 16.30
CA PHE A 621 -18.45 -9.27 15.83
C PHE A 621 -19.82 -9.82 16.27
N ASN A 622 -20.13 -9.75 17.57
CA ASN A 622 -21.41 -10.26 18.09
C ASN A 622 -22.62 -9.49 17.56
N ALA A 623 -22.51 -8.18 17.37
CA ALA A 623 -23.56 -7.37 16.77
C ALA A 623 -23.85 -7.81 15.32
N GLU A 624 -22.80 -8.10 14.54
CA GLU A 624 -22.93 -8.62 13.18
C GLU A 624 -23.56 -10.01 13.13
N ILE A 625 -23.13 -10.95 13.98
CA ILE A 625 -23.78 -12.27 14.08
C ILE A 625 -25.27 -12.14 14.37
N LYS A 626 -25.64 -11.23 15.29
CA LYS A 626 -27.03 -10.98 15.64
C LYS A 626 -27.82 -10.44 14.43
N ARG A 627 -27.28 -9.47 13.71
CA ARG A 627 -27.90 -8.94 12.48
C ARG A 627 -28.07 -10.04 11.43
N TRP A 628 -27.05 -10.84 11.17
CA TRP A 628 -27.13 -11.92 10.17
C TRP A 628 -28.21 -12.96 10.52
N LYS A 629 -28.42 -13.24 11.81
CA LYS A 629 -29.52 -14.09 12.28
C LYS A 629 -30.88 -13.43 12.07
N GLU A 630 -31.03 -12.17 12.46
CA GLU A 630 -32.27 -11.41 12.30
C GLU A 630 -32.69 -11.30 10.82
N TYR A 631 -31.72 -11.18 9.92
CA TYR A 631 -31.95 -11.16 8.47
C TYR A 631 -32.01 -12.55 7.84
N GLY A 632 -31.86 -13.62 8.60
CA GLY A 632 -31.96 -15.00 8.10
C GLY A 632 -30.78 -15.48 7.25
N ILE A 633 -29.74 -14.67 7.07
CA ILE A 633 -28.52 -14.97 6.30
C ILE A 633 -27.80 -16.20 6.86
N ILE A 634 -27.75 -16.31 8.19
CA ILE A 634 -27.25 -17.50 8.88
C ILE A 634 -28.33 -18.16 9.71
N ARG A 635 -28.25 -19.49 9.79
CA ARG A 635 -29.09 -20.31 10.65
C ARG A 635 -28.21 -21.24 11.48
N PRO A 636 -28.38 -21.28 12.81
CA PRO A 636 -27.67 -22.26 13.62
C PRO A 636 -27.85 -23.66 13.06
N TYR A 637 -26.75 -24.40 12.90
CA TYR A 637 -26.81 -25.77 12.43
C TYR A 637 -26.71 -26.74 13.60
N TYR A 638 -27.86 -27.24 14.02
CA TYR A 638 -27.97 -28.30 15.03
C TYR A 638 -28.39 -29.60 14.32
N PRO A 639 -27.45 -30.53 14.02
CA PRO A 639 -27.86 -31.83 13.51
C PRO A 639 -28.64 -32.55 14.61
N ASN A 640 -29.80 -33.13 14.25
CA ASN A 640 -30.68 -33.88 15.14
C ASN A 640 -29.89 -34.67 16.21
N PHE A 641 -30.20 -34.42 17.48
CA PHE A 641 -29.53 -35.00 18.65
C PHE A 641 -29.67 -36.53 18.68
N THR A 642 -28.76 -37.25 18.01
CA THR A 642 -28.47 -38.65 18.28
C THR A 642 -26.96 -38.88 18.35
N SER A 643 -26.51 -39.09 19.59
CA SER A 643 -25.29 -39.76 20.06
C SER A 643 -24.04 -39.81 19.17
N ARG A 644 -23.11 -38.86 19.39
CA ARG A 644 -21.68 -39.09 19.73
C ARG A 644 -20.79 -37.83 19.59
N PHE A 645 -21.31 -36.71 19.11
CA PHE A 645 -20.50 -35.50 18.87
C PHE A 645 -20.90 -34.33 19.76
N LYS A 646 -20.71 -34.49 21.09
CA LYS A 646 -20.83 -33.42 22.10
C LYS A 646 -19.64 -32.45 22.12
N SER A 647 -18.57 -32.63 21.33
CA SER A 647 -17.29 -31.92 21.56
C SER A 647 -16.98 -30.71 20.67
N LEU A 648 -17.92 -30.18 19.88
CA LEU A 648 -17.71 -28.94 19.12
C LEU A 648 -18.71 -27.83 19.44
N VAL A 649 -19.62 -28.08 20.39
CA VAL A 649 -20.50 -27.06 20.94
C VAL A 649 -20.58 -27.25 22.45
N PRO A 650 -19.98 -26.35 23.25
CA PRO A 650 -20.51 -26.07 24.56
C PRO A 650 -21.52 -24.94 24.44
N GLU A 651 -22.81 -25.28 24.51
CA GLU A 651 -23.73 -24.45 25.29
C GLU A 651 -23.23 -24.51 26.74
N LYS A 652 -22.24 -23.69 27.07
CA LYS A 652 -21.87 -23.33 28.44
C LYS A 652 -20.92 -22.14 28.40
N LEU A 653 -21.42 -21.02 28.90
CA LEU A 653 -20.64 -19.93 29.45
C LEU A 653 -19.61 -20.48 30.46
N GLN A 654 -18.43 -20.85 29.99
CA GLN A 654 -17.23 -20.95 30.84
C GLN A 654 -16.33 -19.74 30.56
N GLY A 655 -16.91 -18.54 30.55
CA GLY A 655 -16.26 -17.23 30.67
C GLY A 655 -15.13 -16.84 29.71
N LYS A 656 -14.56 -17.75 28.92
CA LYS A 656 -13.31 -17.55 28.17
C LYS A 656 -13.23 -18.26 26.82
N PHE A 657 -14.26 -19.01 26.40
CA PHE A 657 -14.31 -19.66 25.09
C PHE A 657 -15.75 -19.64 24.55
N ILE A 658 -15.93 -19.24 23.29
CA ILE A 658 -17.21 -19.24 22.59
C ILE A 658 -17.03 -19.75 21.16
N SER A 659 -18.02 -20.45 20.62
CA SER A 659 -18.00 -20.94 19.23
C SER A 659 -19.39 -20.92 18.62
N GLY A 660 -19.44 -21.06 17.30
CA GLY A 660 -20.71 -21.12 16.57
C GLY A 660 -20.57 -21.92 15.27
N LEU A 661 -21.59 -22.74 14.98
CA LEU A 661 -21.71 -23.49 13.73
C LEU A 661 -23.03 -23.14 13.05
N TYR A 662 -22.93 -22.65 11.82
CA TYR A 662 -24.05 -22.10 11.07
C TYR A 662 -24.11 -22.71 9.68
N ARG A 663 -25.33 -22.74 9.13
CA ARG A 663 -25.51 -22.70 7.67
C ARG A 663 -25.56 -21.23 7.25
N LEU A 664 -24.72 -20.89 6.30
CA LEU A 664 -24.68 -19.58 5.66
C LEU A 664 -25.39 -19.68 4.32
N GLY A 665 -26.49 -18.94 4.14
CA GLY A 665 -27.40 -19.05 3.00
C GLY A 665 -28.50 -20.10 3.16
N HIS A 666 -29.24 -20.37 2.07
CA HIS A 666 -30.45 -21.17 2.10
C HIS A 666 -30.41 -22.44 1.22
N GLY A 667 -31.00 -23.52 1.73
CA GLY A 667 -31.23 -24.75 0.98
C GLY A 667 -29.94 -25.34 0.39
N PRO A 668 -29.94 -25.77 -0.89
CA PRO A 668 -28.76 -26.36 -1.53
C PRO A 668 -27.67 -25.32 -1.85
N ARG A 669 -27.97 -24.02 -1.71
CA ARG A 669 -27.05 -22.90 -1.98
C ARG A 669 -26.25 -22.47 -0.74
N SER A 670 -26.52 -23.10 0.41
CA SER A 670 -25.83 -22.79 1.65
C SER A 670 -24.47 -23.45 1.75
N ILE A 671 -23.55 -22.84 2.48
CA ILE A 671 -22.32 -23.48 2.98
C ILE A 671 -22.36 -23.63 4.50
N PHE A 672 -21.45 -24.42 5.05
CA PHE A 672 -21.21 -24.51 6.47
C PHE A 672 -20.15 -23.48 6.89
N TRP A 673 -20.42 -22.80 7.99
CA TRP A 673 -19.51 -21.85 8.58
C TRP A 673 -19.37 -22.12 10.08
N TYR A 674 -18.15 -22.38 10.53
CA TYR A 674 -17.81 -22.58 11.93
C TYR A 674 -16.82 -21.51 12.37
N TRP A 675 -16.96 -21.00 13.58
CA TRP A 675 -15.96 -20.14 14.21
C TRP A 675 -15.82 -20.43 15.69
N GLU A 676 -14.66 -20.10 16.24
CA GLU A 676 -14.38 -20.10 17.67
C GLU A 676 -13.52 -18.90 18.09
N ILE A 677 -13.79 -18.41 19.29
CA ILE A 677 -13.03 -17.37 19.97
C ILE A 677 -12.59 -17.94 21.32
N ASN A 678 -11.30 -17.86 21.58
CA ASN A 678 -10.73 -18.20 22.87
C ASN A 678 -10.15 -16.92 23.49
N PHE A 679 -10.78 -16.41 24.53
CA PHE A 679 -10.34 -15.20 25.25
C PHE A 679 -9.16 -15.46 26.20
N LYS A 680 -8.89 -16.72 26.56
CA LYS A 680 -7.74 -17.06 27.41
C LYS A 680 -6.46 -17.07 26.60
N ASP A 681 -6.50 -17.73 25.45
CA ASP A 681 -5.38 -17.87 24.53
C ASP A 681 -5.39 -16.76 23.45
N GLU A 682 -6.42 -15.92 23.50
CA GLU A 682 -6.64 -14.69 22.72
C GLU A 682 -6.55 -14.94 21.22
N TYR A 683 -7.38 -15.82 20.68
CA TYR A 683 -7.39 -16.08 19.23
C TYR A 683 -8.81 -16.20 18.68
N TYR A 684 -8.91 -15.99 17.37
CA TYR A 684 -10.08 -16.31 16.56
C TYR A 684 -9.69 -17.33 15.48
N ARG A 685 -10.55 -18.32 15.23
CA ARG A 685 -10.38 -19.31 14.16
C ARG A 685 -11.73 -19.62 13.53
N GLU A 686 -11.76 -19.87 12.23
CA GLU A 686 -12.97 -20.28 11.52
C GLU A 686 -12.69 -21.21 10.34
N PHE A 687 -13.75 -21.85 9.84
CA PHE A 687 -13.74 -22.46 8.52
C PHE A 687 -15.04 -22.19 7.76
N ARG A 688 -14.95 -22.12 6.43
CA ARG A 688 -16.07 -22.15 5.49
C ARG A 688 -15.93 -23.37 4.57
N ALA A 689 -16.97 -24.20 4.48
CA ALA A 689 -16.94 -25.46 3.72
C ALA A 689 -18.29 -25.78 3.06
N ALA A 690 -18.27 -26.31 1.85
CA ALA A 690 -19.47 -26.83 1.20
C ALA A 690 -19.94 -28.15 1.84
N ASP A 691 -19.00 -29.00 2.27
CA ASP A 691 -19.25 -30.24 3.01
C ASP A 691 -18.73 -30.13 4.45
N LEU A 692 -19.60 -30.38 5.42
CA LEU A 692 -19.25 -30.26 6.84
C LEU A 692 -18.24 -31.31 7.29
N ALA A 693 -18.29 -32.53 6.74
CA ALA A 693 -17.37 -33.59 7.15
C ALA A 693 -15.95 -33.28 6.66
N GLU A 694 -15.82 -32.76 5.45
CA GLU A 694 -14.56 -32.27 4.90
C GLU A 694 -14.04 -31.05 5.67
N GLY A 695 -14.89 -30.06 5.94
CA GLY A 695 -14.53 -28.90 6.75
C GLY A 695 -13.99 -29.30 8.13
N LYS A 696 -14.63 -30.26 8.80
CA LYS A 696 -14.16 -30.81 10.08
C LYS A 696 -12.85 -31.59 9.96
N ARG A 697 -12.60 -32.29 8.85
CA ARG A 697 -11.33 -32.98 8.62
C ARG A 697 -10.23 -31.94 8.42
N ALA A 698 -10.42 -31.01 7.48
CA ALA A 698 -9.47 -29.94 7.21
C ALA A 698 -9.13 -29.15 8.47
N TYR A 699 -10.15 -28.71 9.24
CA TYR A 699 -9.95 -27.96 10.48
C TYR A 699 -9.14 -28.72 11.55
N ARG A 700 -9.34 -30.04 11.69
CA ARG A 700 -8.57 -30.86 12.64
C ARG A 700 -7.14 -31.08 12.18
N ASP A 701 -6.93 -31.26 10.89
CA ASP A 701 -5.62 -31.52 10.31
C ASP A 701 -4.75 -30.24 10.27
N GLU A 702 -5.36 -29.06 10.32
CA GLU A 702 -4.70 -27.78 10.06
C GLU A 702 -3.68 -27.34 11.11
N GLN A 703 -3.69 -27.93 12.32
CA GLN A 703 -2.75 -27.64 13.40
C GLN A 703 -2.43 -26.14 13.52
N PHE A 704 -3.47 -25.30 13.67
CA PHE A 704 -3.38 -23.83 13.61
C PHE A 704 -2.18 -23.22 14.34
N ASP A 705 -1.76 -23.77 15.48
CA ASP A 705 -0.61 -23.27 16.26
C ASP A 705 0.75 -23.38 15.57
N LEU A 706 0.86 -24.21 14.53
CA LEU A 706 2.02 -24.29 13.64
C LEU A 706 2.02 -23.21 12.55
N TRP A 707 0.94 -22.45 12.40
CA TRP A 707 0.93 -21.33 11.47
C TRP A 707 1.98 -20.30 11.91
N PRO A 708 2.91 -19.90 11.03
CA PRO A 708 4.04 -19.07 11.36
C PRO A 708 3.54 -17.78 12.00
N LYS A 709 4.07 -17.49 13.19
CA LYS A 709 3.86 -16.21 13.86
C LYS A 709 4.66 -15.18 13.08
N GLY A 710 3.99 -14.33 12.30
CA GLY A 710 4.62 -13.12 11.79
C GLY A 710 4.88 -13.01 10.28
N SER A 711 4.29 -13.83 9.42
CA SER A 711 4.38 -13.63 7.96
C SER A 711 3.37 -12.57 7.48
N TRP A 712 3.54 -11.33 7.96
CA TRP A 712 2.77 -10.16 7.54
C TRP A 712 3.38 -9.61 6.24
N ARG A 713 2.70 -9.76 5.10
CA ARG A 713 3.08 -9.16 3.81
C ARG A 713 1.86 -8.83 2.96
#